data_AF-A0A1Z9XNC2-F1
#
_entry.id   AF-A0A1Z9XNC2-F1
#
_cell.length_a   1.000
_cell.length_b   1.000
_cell.length_c   1.000
_cell.angle_alpha   90.00
_cell.angle_beta   90.00
_cell.angle_gamma   90.00
#
_symmetry.space_group_name_H-M   'P 1'
#
loop_
_entity.id
_entity.type
_entity.pdbx_description
1 polymer ?
#
loop_
_entity_poly.entity_id
_entity_poly.type
_entity_poly.pdbx_seq_one_letter_code
_entity_poly.pdbx_strand_id
1 'polypeptide(L)'
;MKLADHVDHLRELIEAAFDKQFARLGFSKTKQMDAIQVEKLPEEVKTKRERFAVMLENHIGETGGYESAREKLLDELTFTLFNRLAAIKVMEAASLFPPILTKQKEHGDRSFGHKAWLEMNPHMRDEELEGIRDYLKSAFDELGQTLPLYSKAYPYALLPDAISLNDIIDAFNVVDTDAQANDSSEETIWQSDDVLGWMYESYNNAKKKAHKDSGDKTEYNKVSLQSQVYTPRWVVQFLVENSLGKMYLEMYPHSEIKQRYKIANAPTTQIRAPKPLHEVRTIDPACGSGNFLLYAFDFYYELYLDQIENYGADYDEKDIPKLIIENNLHGIDLDDRAIQLAQLGLFIKAKKKRRTVGELHFKVVSSDFYLPEYAAVKHIFEQGNLVSAQQREFIEKVWGDLMQAYKFGSLIHIDKELKEQLSQVKERALGETFDSTQKLKKKIVEGDLFAAADYAEHQEFAENFFANLFAAVEQYARTERNTFLSGKTRDAITFLELLTSEYDLATANPPYTDSADFGPDLKEFIEDNYKKPHKFNTNLYATFIKRCCELTDKDGKVAMVHPPTFMYIKTFEDVRKYMIEKTSIDLFVEWGYLGMFHQSARVDAAMYVLDKNKQEKDSTFIKLNHIYEGKRYNAFVEAYDNLIDGVAYQNNYTIPQSKLKIIKSWPFIYWISDDFRQKFKSESVKDLLKNCQGLATANNNRFLRFWWELSSSDFNIDGNDWVYYAKGGPYKKWSGNLWLMVNWKSSGQDVKNYTDDKGKQKSRPQNEAVYFKEGITYSASGSKGPSYRILPKGCIFDVGGSSIFPIKKYKNTHYILAFFNSVLSNYIIECLNPTVNKQVGDIERIPFVIPDKTQETLIEFLSQRNVSISREIRATELFDGEYDKSPLLSFHSGDWRSAITSLLNRENHFRTQILINEAIINETIFEIYNLTEHDKAMVLAKEGVSIGGLPVTSEARKDYLAETEATKTFPLDATREFIEALPIKEFRVEEREAIESGFGSLYQSNNDLEEFCIRHQVNPINVWYWFKQSKVIPKQRMQTLAMEFLADMVREILMEDEDGIIPLVPNAGEKVLLDRIEEKFLEKGFSTAQYSSFDSVLGRPIHDYLNKYFFAELSDHLNLFMYLPKTPFIWHLTSGPEQGFDCYIIIYKWNRDNLLRLRSVYIENRERALQNRQSDIAGNESAEAQNEKERIFKQLKEIDAFKKKIDELLAEGYNPILDDGVGKNIAPLQKKKILAYDVLNAGQLKKYLNADW
;
A
#
# COMPACT_ATOMS: atom_id res chain seq x y z
N MET A 1 20.77 -0.64 -22.39
CA MET A 1 20.50 -0.86 -20.95
C MET A 1 19.73 0.35 -20.45
N LYS A 2 18.76 0.16 -19.56
CA LYS A 2 18.14 1.31 -18.88
C LYS A 2 19.17 1.93 -17.93
N LEU A 3 19.00 3.19 -17.57
CA LEU A 3 19.90 3.87 -16.62
C LEU A 3 20.08 3.07 -15.32
N ALA A 4 19.00 2.46 -14.80
CA ALA A 4 19.06 1.61 -13.60
C ALA A 4 20.02 0.42 -13.75
N ASP A 5 20.05 -0.23 -14.92
CA ASP A 5 20.94 -1.37 -15.17
C ASP A 5 22.40 -0.91 -15.21
N HIS A 6 22.68 0.27 -15.78
CA HIS A 6 24.02 0.88 -15.79
C HIS A 6 24.50 1.21 -14.38
N VAL A 7 23.61 1.75 -13.54
CA VAL A 7 23.91 2.08 -12.14
C VAL A 7 24.25 0.81 -11.35
N ASP A 8 23.48 -0.26 -11.52
CA ASP A 8 23.76 -1.54 -10.86
C ASP A 8 25.12 -2.11 -11.31
N HIS A 9 25.41 -2.06 -12.61
CA HIS A 9 26.70 -2.54 -13.14
C HIS A 9 27.90 -1.73 -12.60
N LEU A 10 27.79 -0.40 -12.57
CA LEU A 10 28.81 0.50 -12.02
C LEU A 10 29.03 0.25 -10.52
N ARG A 11 27.96 0.06 -9.75
CA ARG A 11 28.03 -0.28 -8.33
C ARG A 11 28.81 -1.58 -8.12
N GLU A 12 28.46 -2.63 -8.85
CA GLU A 12 29.13 -3.93 -8.74
C GLU A 12 30.62 -3.87 -9.10
N LEU A 13 30.98 -3.13 -10.15
CA LEU A 13 32.39 -2.93 -10.54
C LEU A 13 33.20 -2.23 -9.46
N ILE A 14 32.65 -1.16 -8.89
CA ILE A 14 33.33 -0.39 -7.84
C ILE A 14 33.44 -1.21 -6.55
N GLU A 15 32.36 -1.88 -6.14
CA GLU A 15 32.33 -2.72 -4.93
C GLU A 15 33.36 -3.85 -5.04
N ALA A 16 33.42 -4.52 -6.19
CA ALA A 16 34.41 -5.57 -6.47
C ALA A 16 35.86 -5.03 -6.41
N ALA A 17 36.09 -3.80 -6.89
CA ALA A 17 37.41 -3.18 -6.85
C ALA A 17 37.89 -2.93 -5.41
N PHE A 18 37.02 -2.40 -4.54
CA PHE A 18 37.34 -2.21 -3.13
C PHE A 18 37.42 -3.54 -2.35
N ASP A 19 36.55 -4.50 -2.62
CA ASP A 19 36.57 -5.82 -1.97
C ASP A 19 37.89 -6.56 -2.25
N LYS A 20 38.37 -6.50 -3.51
CA LYS A 20 39.69 -7.01 -3.91
C LYS A 20 40.83 -6.32 -3.17
N GLN A 21 40.73 -5.00 -2.98
CA GLN A 21 41.72 -4.23 -2.22
C GLN A 21 41.69 -4.62 -0.73
N PHE A 22 40.51 -4.82 -0.14
CA PHE A 22 40.36 -5.28 1.25
C PHE A 22 40.97 -6.66 1.46
N ALA A 23 40.73 -7.58 0.53
CA ALA A 23 41.34 -8.91 0.56
C ALA A 23 42.88 -8.85 0.55
N ARG A 24 43.48 -7.96 -0.27
CA ARG A 24 44.94 -7.73 -0.31
C ARG A 24 45.49 -7.11 0.98
N LEU A 25 44.69 -6.31 1.69
CA LEU A 25 45.07 -5.65 2.94
C LEU A 25 44.78 -6.49 4.20
N GLY A 26 44.16 -7.65 4.05
CA GLY A 26 43.89 -8.57 5.15
C GLY A 26 42.53 -8.43 5.83
N PHE A 27 41.57 -7.77 5.18
CA PHE A 27 40.20 -7.63 5.68
C PHE A 27 39.26 -8.62 4.96
N SER A 28 39.23 -9.87 5.44
CA SER A 28 38.32 -10.89 4.89
C SER A 28 36.86 -10.65 5.31
N LYS A 29 35.90 -11.36 4.71
CA LYS A 29 34.46 -11.17 5.02
C LYS A 29 34.11 -11.41 6.49
N THR A 30 34.77 -12.37 7.16
CA THR A 30 34.41 -12.80 8.52
C THR A 30 35.40 -12.36 9.60
N LYS A 31 36.63 -11.95 9.23
CA LYS A 31 37.67 -11.53 10.18
C LYS A 31 38.81 -10.72 9.57
N GLN A 32 39.55 -10.01 10.42
CA GLN A 32 40.82 -9.36 10.08
C GLN A 32 42.01 -10.34 10.19
N MET A 33 43.08 -10.08 9.43
CA MET A 33 44.41 -10.69 9.64
C MET A 33 44.92 -10.38 11.05
N ASP A 34 45.56 -11.38 11.69
CA ASP A 34 46.15 -11.24 13.02
C ASP A 34 47.45 -10.40 13.00
N ALA A 35 47.88 -9.89 14.16
CA ALA A 35 49.01 -8.96 14.28
C ALA A 35 50.32 -9.52 13.66
N ILE A 36 50.56 -10.82 13.78
CA ILE A 36 51.75 -11.51 13.24
C ILE A 36 51.71 -11.53 11.71
N GLN A 37 50.52 -11.70 11.13
CA GLN A 37 50.33 -11.66 9.69
C GLN A 37 50.40 -10.22 9.13
N VAL A 38 50.02 -9.22 9.92
CA VAL A 38 50.12 -7.79 9.54
C VAL A 38 51.57 -7.32 9.46
N GLU A 39 52.44 -7.80 10.36
CA GLU A 39 53.87 -7.47 10.32
C GLU A 39 54.58 -7.93 9.03
N LYS A 40 54.05 -8.98 8.39
CA LYS A 40 54.57 -9.54 7.12
C LYS A 40 54.16 -8.76 5.88
N LEU A 41 53.27 -7.76 6.00
CA LEU A 41 52.92 -6.89 4.87
C LEU A 41 54.09 -5.95 4.52
N PRO A 42 54.28 -5.61 3.23
CA PRO A 42 55.25 -4.59 2.84
C PRO A 42 54.98 -3.25 3.54
N GLU A 43 56.04 -2.53 3.91
CA GLU A 43 55.95 -1.29 4.70
C GLU A 43 55.09 -0.21 4.01
N GLU A 44 55.17 -0.13 2.68
CA GLU A 44 54.38 0.77 1.83
C GLU A 44 52.85 0.53 1.91
N VAL A 45 52.44 -0.66 2.35
CA VAL A 45 51.04 -1.09 2.44
C VAL A 45 50.47 -0.91 3.85
N LYS A 46 51.33 -0.88 4.88
CA LYS A 46 50.91 -0.79 6.29
C LYS A 46 50.17 0.52 6.60
N THR A 47 50.69 1.65 6.14
CA THR A 47 50.04 2.97 6.33
C THR A 47 48.65 3.02 5.69
N LYS A 48 48.48 2.38 4.52
CA LYS A 48 47.18 2.29 3.85
C LYS A 48 46.23 1.37 4.61
N ARG A 49 46.71 0.25 5.16
CA ARG A 49 45.93 -0.67 6.00
C ARG A 49 45.44 0.01 7.28
N GLU A 50 46.29 0.75 7.98
CA GLU A 50 45.94 1.46 9.22
C GLU A 50 44.75 2.40 9.01
N ARG A 51 44.73 3.13 7.90
CA ARG A 51 43.60 4.02 7.56
C ARG A 51 42.27 3.27 7.45
N PHE A 52 42.24 2.11 6.80
CA PHE A 52 41.03 1.28 6.72
C PHE A 52 40.67 0.63 8.06
N ALA A 53 41.67 0.24 8.86
CA ALA A 53 41.44 -0.34 10.19
C ALA A 53 40.72 0.65 11.12
N VAL A 54 41.14 1.92 11.12
CA VAL A 54 40.49 2.99 11.90
C VAL A 54 39.04 3.21 11.48
N MET A 55 38.77 3.29 10.17
CA MET A 55 37.40 3.44 9.66
C MET A 55 36.51 2.26 10.07
N LEU A 56 37.06 1.06 10.01
CA LEU A 56 36.34 -0.15 10.34
C LEU A 56 36.05 -0.25 11.85
N GLU A 57 36.99 0.15 12.70
CA GLU A 57 36.78 0.22 14.15
C GLU A 57 35.67 1.20 14.52
N ASN A 58 35.61 2.36 13.86
CA ASN A 58 34.50 3.31 14.00
C ASN A 58 33.14 2.66 13.63
N HIS A 59 33.07 1.95 12.50
CA HIS A 59 31.84 1.26 12.10
C HIS A 59 31.48 0.05 12.98
N ILE A 60 32.45 -0.58 13.66
CA ILE A 60 32.14 -1.64 14.64
C ILE A 60 31.38 -1.05 15.83
N GLY A 61 31.79 0.13 16.32
CA GLY A 61 31.06 0.85 17.36
C GLY A 61 29.61 1.14 16.97
N GLU A 62 29.37 1.46 15.69
CA GLU A 62 28.05 1.75 15.15
C GLU A 62 27.19 0.50 14.88
N THR A 63 27.76 -0.51 14.20
CA THR A 63 27.00 -1.66 13.69
C THR A 63 26.98 -2.84 14.66
N GLY A 64 27.76 -2.78 15.74
CA GLY A 64 27.85 -3.80 16.77
C GLY A 64 28.66 -5.05 16.38
N GLY A 65 29.19 -5.13 15.16
CA GLY A 65 29.92 -6.32 14.69
C GLY A 65 30.80 -6.07 13.46
N TYR A 66 31.86 -6.88 13.34
CA TYR A 66 32.85 -6.75 12.25
C TYR A 66 32.25 -6.92 10.85
N GLU A 67 31.38 -7.91 10.64
CA GLU A 67 30.84 -8.22 9.32
C GLU A 67 29.98 -7.06 8.78
N SER A 68 29.06 -6.56 9.61
CA SER A 68 28.22 -5.41 9.31
C SER A 68 29.05 -4.12 9.15
N ALA A 69 30.10 -3.93 9.94
CA ALA A 69 31.02 -2.80 9.80
C ALA A 69 31.77 -2.83 8.47
N ARG A 70 32.22 -4.01 8.04
CA ARG A 70 32.92 -4.19 6.76
C ARG A 70 31.99 -3.95 5.59
N GLU A 71 30.77 -4.47 5.65
CA GLU A 71 29.75 -4.25 4.63
C GLU A 71 29.42 -2.76 4.50
N LYS A 72 29.20 -2.06 5.63
CA LYS A 72 28.98 -0.62 5.64
C LYS A 72 30.16 0.13 5.02
N LEU A 73 31.39 -0.17 5.42
CA LEU A 73 32.58 0.50 4.90
C LEU A 73 32.75 0.31 3.39
N LEU A 74 32.49 -0.90 2.86
CA LEU A 74 32.51 -1.15 1.43
C LEU A 74 31.44 -0.34 0.69
N ASP A 75 30.23 -0.25 1.24
CA ASP A 75 29.17 0.57 0.66
C ASP A 75 29.55 2.05 0.63
N GLU A 76 30.10 2.59 1.71
CA GLU A 76 30.55 4.00 1.80
C GLU A 76 31.62 4.33 0.76
N LEU A 77 32.63 3.47 0.60
CA LEU A 77 33.68 3.64 -0.40
C LEU A 77 33.14 3.55 -1.82
N THR A 78 32.28 2.56 -2.06
CA THR A 78 31.69 2.30 -3.36
C THR A 78 30.85 3.49 -3.81
N PHE A 79 29.98 3.92 -2.92
CA PHE A 79 29.08 5.03 -3.17
C PHE A 79 29.83 6.36 -3.33
N THR A 80 30.81 6.64 -2.48
CA THR A 80 31.62 7.87 -2.57
C THR A 80 32.31 7.98 -3.93
N LEU A 81 32.94 6.91 -4.40
CA LEU A 81 33.61 6.92 -5.70
C LEU A 81 32.61 7.05 -6.85
N PHE A 82 31.51 6.30 -6.80
CA PHE A 82 30.43 6.38 -7.79
C PHE A 82 29.94 7.82 -7.95
N ASN A 83 29.60 8.49 -6.84
CA ASN A 83 29.11 9.86 -6.86
C ASN A 83 30.15 10.85 -7.38
N ARG A 84 31.42 10.74 -6.98
CA ARG A 84 32.50 11.61 -7.49
C ARG A 84 32.65 11.50 -9.01
N LEU A 85 32.57 10.29 -9.55
CA LEU A 85 32.69 10.10 -11.00
C LEU A 85 31.44 10.57 -11.75
N ALA A 86 30.25 10.23 -11.26
CA ALA A 86 28.98 10.71 -11.81
C ALA A 86 28.89 12.24 -11.82
N ALA A 87 29.29 12.87 -10.71
CA ALA A 87 29.36 14.31 -10.56
C ALA A 87 30.26 14.98 -11.59
N ILE A 88 31.44 14.41 -11.86
CA ILE A 88 32.32 14.91 -12.92
C ILE A 88 31.63 14.82 -14.27
N LYS A 89 30.99 13.69 -14.61
CA LYS A 89 30.27 13.54 -15.89
C LYS A 89 29.19 14.60 -16.08
N VAL A 90 28.43 14.92 -15.03
CA VAL A 90 27.44 16.02 -15.06
C VAL A 90 28.11 17.39 -15.25
N MET A 91 29.21 17.66 -14.54
CA MET A 91 29.93 18.93 -14.66
C MET A 91 30.62 19.11 -16.03
N GLU A 92 31.11 18.03 -16.63
CA GLU A 92 31.63 18.00 -18.01
C GLU A 92 30.55 18.28 -19.02
N ALA A 93 29.38 17.64 -18.88
CA ALA A 93 28.22 17.87 -19.73
C ALA A 93 27.72 19.33 -19.61
N ALA A 94 27.84 19.92 -18.42
CA ALA A 94 27.58 21.35 -18.18
C ALA A 94 28.72 22.28 -18.62
N SER A 95 29.80 21.75 -19.21
CA SER A 95 30.96 22.50 -19.71
C SER A 95 31.61 23.42 -18.66
N LEU A 96 31.64 22.99 -17.40
CA LEU A 96 32.20 23.78 -16.30
C LEU A 96 33.74 23.75 -16.28
N PHE A 97 34.33 22.66 -16.76
CA PHE A 97 35.77 22.46 -16.90
C PHE A 97 36.07 21.52 -18.09
N PRO A 98 37.32 21.48 -18.58
CA PRO A 98 37.70 20.55 -19.66
C PRO A 98 37.47 19.08 -19.26
N PRO A 99 37.10 18.19 -20.20
CA PRO A 99 36.82 16.79 -19.89
C PRO A 99 37.92 16.09 -19.07
N ILE A 100 37.56 15.60 -17.88
CA ILE A 100 38.40 14.85 -16.94
C ILE A 100 38.25 13.33 -17.16
N LEU A 101 37.04 12.83 -17.36
CA LEU A 101 36.66 11.43 -17.52
C LEU A 101 36.19 11.07 -18.92
N THR A 102 35.54 11.99 -19.64
CA THR A 102 35.04 11.72 -21.00
C THR A 102 36.19 11.45 -21.97
N LYS A 103 36.29 10.22 -22.46
CA LYS A 103 37.33 9.75 -23.37
C LYS A 103 37.00 10.10 -24.82
N GLN A 104 38.01 10.56 -25.56
CA GLN A 104 37.84 10.97 -26.96
C GLN A 104 38.89 10.30 -27.85
N LYS A 105 38.45 9.73 -28.99
CA LYS A 105 39.33 9.02 -29.94
C LYS A 105 40.46 9.91 -30.47
N GLU A 106 40.19 11.18 -30.70
CA GLU A 106 41.17 12.19 -31.12
C GLU A 106 42.25 12.51 -30.07
N HIS A 107 42.10 12.00 -28.85
CA HIS A 107 43.10 12.08 -27.78
C HIS A 107 43.72 10.71 -27.47
N GLY A 108 43.52 9.73 -28.36
CA GLY A 108 44.00 8.36 -28.21
C GLY A 108 43.29 7.64 -27.05
N ASP A 109 41.96 7.75 -27.01
CA ASP A 109 41.07 7.19 -25.97
C ASP A 109 41.38 7.68 -24.54
N ARG A 110 41.93 8.90 -24.45
CA ARG A 110 42.10 9.66 -23.20
C ARG A 110 41.06 10.76 -23.10
N SER A 111 40.84 11.26 -21.89
CA SER A 111 40.18 12.55 -21.72
C SER A 111 41.14 13.70 -22.08
N PHE A 112 40.58 14.86 -22.42
CA PHE A 112 41.38 16.05 -22.72
C PHE A 112 42.28 16.43 -21.54
N GLY A 113 41.74 16.41 -20.31
CA GLY A 113 42.49 16.72 -19.10
C GLY A 113 43.63 15.75 -18.83
N HIS A 114 43.45 14.43 -19.07
CA HIS A 114 44.52 13.45 -18.90
C HIS A 114 45.64 13.66 -19.90
N LYS A 115 45.29 13.94 -21.17
CA LYS A 115 46.27 14.30 -22.21
C LYS A 115 47.07 15.54 -21.82
N ALA A 116 46.40 16.62 -21.40
CA ALA A 116 47.06 17.87 -20.99
C ALA A 116 47.97 17.65 -19.77
N TRP A 117 47.53 16.86 -18.80
CA TRP A 117 48.33 16.54 -17.61
C TRP A 117 49.59 15.72 -17.95
N LEU A 118 49.50 14.81 -18.93
CA LEU A 118 50.65 14.04 -19.42
C LEU A 118 51.67 14.88 -20.20
N GLU A 119 51.27 16.01 -20.79
CA GLU A 119 52.20 16.96 -21.38
C GLU A 119 53.02 17.68 -20.30
N MET A 120 52.42 17.93 -19.13
CA MET A 120 53.09 18.51 -17.97
C MET A 120 53.88 17.49 -17.14
N ASN A 121 53.50 16.20 -17.22
CA ASN A 121 54.13 15.09 -16.50
C ASN A 121 54.58 13.97 -17.45
N PRO A 122 55.58 14.18 -18.34
CA PRO A 122 55.95 13.19 -19.35
C PRO A 122 56.44 11.85 -18.79
N HIS A 123 57.02 11.87 -17.59
CA HIS A 123 57.52 10.67 -16.89
C HIS A 123 56.40 9.69 -16.50
N MET A 124 55.14 10.14 -16.41
CA MET A 124 54.01 9.29 -16.07
C MET A 124 53.51 8.44 -17.24
N ARG A 125 54.04 8.63 -18.45
CA ARG A 125 53.68 7.80 -19.62
C ARG A 125 54.16 6.35 -19.49
N ASP A 126 55.23 6.12 -18.74
CA ASP A 126 55.81 4.80 -18.51
C ASP A 126 55.16 4.07 -17.31
N GLU A 127 54.29 4.76 -16.56
CA GLU A 127 53.54 4.19 -15.43
C GLU A 127 52.30 3.40 -15.89
N GLU A 128 51.76 2.56 -15.00
CA GLU A 128 50.57 1.73 -15.31
C GLU A 128 49.38 2.59 -15.77
N LEU A 129 48.87 2.29 -16.98
CA LEU A 129 47.82 3.06 -17.66
C LEU A 129 48.12 4.57 -17.72
N GLU A 130 49.39 4.91 -17.96
CA GLU A 130 49.88 6.29 -18.13
C GLU A 130 49.51 7.19 -16.94
N GLY A 131 49.61 6.65 -15.73
CA GLY A 131 49.40 7.41 -14.50
C GLY A 131 47.96 7.87 -14.27
N ILE A 132 46.95 7.20 -14.84
CA ILE A 132 45.53 7.61 -14.73
C ILE A 132 45.06 7.82 -13.29
N ARG A 133 45.58 7.03 -12.34
CA ARG A 133 45.25 7.13 -10.92
C ARG A 133 45.81 8.41 -10.28
N ASP A 134 47.05 8.77 -10.62
CA ASP A 134 47.71 9.98 -10.14
C ASP A 134 47.12 11.24 -10.78
N TYR A 135 46.77 11.15 -12.06
CA TYR A 135 46.02 12.18 -12.77
C TYR A 135 44.68 12.49 -12.06
N LEU A 136 43.86 11.46 -11.80
CA LEU A 136 42.57 11.67 -11.13
C LEU A 136 42.72 12.18 -9.70
N LYS A 137 43.76 11.75 -8.99
CA LYS A 137 44.08 12.30 -7.67
C LYS A 137 44.39 13.80 -7.76
N SER A 138 45.21 14.22 -8.73
CA SER A 138 45.51 15.62 -8.98
C SER A 138 44.25 16.42 -9.34
N ALA A 139 43.39 15.89 -10.22
CA ALA A 139 42.14 16.53 -10.61
C ALA A 139 41.16 16.66 -9.43
N PHE A 140 41.04 15.62 -8.59
CA PHE A 140 40.21 15.66 -7.39
C PHE A 140 40.76 16.64 -6.34
N ASP A 141 42.09 16.70 -6.17
CA ASP A 141 42.71 17.66 -5.25
C ASP A 141 42.46 19.11 -5.68
N GLU A 142 42.43 19.39 -7.00
CA GLU A 142 42.07 20.71 -7.54
C GLU A 142 40.59 21.02 -7.30
N LEU A 143 39.67 20.10 -7.66
CA LEU A 143 38.24 20.26 -7.39
C LEU A 143 37.94 20.42 -5.90
N GLY A 144 38.67 19.69 -5.05
CA GLY A 144 38.55 19.71 -3.59
C GLY A 144 38.90 21.03 -2.93
N GLN A 145 39.51 21.98 -3.65
CA GLN A 145 39.70 23.36 -3.17
C GLN A 145 38.40 24.15 -3.12
N THR A 146 37.38 23.75 -3.88
CA THR A 146 36.10 24.47 -4.02
C THR A 146 34.88 23.62 -3.71
N LEU A 147 34.98 22.30 -3.87
CA LEU A 147 33.88 21.35 -3.69
C LEU A 147 34.16 20.38 -2.53
N PRO A 148 33.35 20.39 -1.47
CA PRO A 148 33.51 19.48 -0.32
C PRO A 148 33.57 18.00 -0.72
N LEU A 149 32.76 17.58 -1.71
CA LEU A 149 32.72 16.19 -2.21
C LEU A 149 34.10 15.65 -2.62
N TYR A 150 35.01 16.48 -3.13
CA TYR A 150 36.34 16.08 -3.60
C TYR A 150 37.45 16.34 -2.59
N SER A 151 37.14 16.92 -1.43
CA SER A 151 38.14 17.20 -0.40
C SER A 151 38.91 15.95 -0.01
N LYS A 152 40.24 16.06 0.04
CA LYS A 152 41.14 15.00 0.52
C LYS A 152 40.95 14.69 2.02
N ALA A 153 40.33 15.61 2.76
CA ALA A 153 39.97 15.41 4.16
C ALA A 153 38.76 14.50 4.34
N TYR A 154 37.95 14.28 3.28
CA TYR A 154 36.80 13.38 3.36
C TYR A 154 37.28 11.94 3.61
N PRO A 155 36.74 11.23 4.62
CA PRO A 155 37.29 9.95 5.06
C PRO A 155 37.38 8.91 3.94
N TYR A 156 36.28 8.72 3.20
CA TYR A 156 36.12 7.69 2.17
C TYR A 156 36.67 8.12 0.79
N ALA A 157 37.44 9.22 0.74
CA ALA A 157 38.07 9.77 -0.47
C ALA A 157 39.21 8.90 -1.04
N LEU A 158 38.95 7.63 -1.32
CA LEU A 158 39.94 6.64 -1.74
C LEU A 158 39.69 6.19 -3.18
N LEU A 159 40.77 5.85 -3.89
CA LEU A 159 40.74 5.33 -5.26
C LEU A 159 41.21 3.85 -5.29
N PRO A 160 40.59 3.00 -6.14
CA PRO A 160 41.04 1.63 -6.39
C PRO A 160 42.39 1.60 -7.15
N ASP A 161 42.84 0.40 -7.53
CA ASP A 161 44.00 0.27 -8.42
C ASP A 161 43.70 0.77 -9.84
N ALA A 162 44.76 1.06 -10.62
CA ALA A 162 44.63 1.78 -11.89
C ALA A 162 43.78 1.01 -12.91
N ILE A 163 43.93 -0.32 -12.97
CA ILE A 163 43.16 -1.19 -13.88
C ILE A 163 41.67 -1.11 -13.55
N SER A 164 41.30 -1.41 -12.29
CA SER A 164 39.89 -1.34 -11.89
C SER A 164 39.32 0.07 -12.05
N LEU A 165 40.11 1.11 -11.77
CA LEU A 165 39.68 2.50 -11.98
C LEU A 165 39.39 2.80 -13.45
N ASN A 166 40.23 2.33 -14.37
CA ASN A 166 40.00 2.51 -15.80
C ASN A 166 38.74 1.78 -16.28
N ASP A 167 38.51 0.54 -15.82
CA ASP A 167 37.31 -0.23 -16.17
C ASP A 167 36.03 0.50 -15.72
N ILE A 168 36.05 1.10 -14.52
CA ILE A 168 34.96 1.92 -14.00
C ILE A 168 34.73 3.16 -14.89
N ILE A 169 35.80 3.86 -15.28
CA ILE A 169 35.71 5.04 -16.16
C ILE A 169 35.14 4.66 -17.52
N ASP A 170 35.56 3.52 -18.08
CA ASP A 170 35.04 3.01 -19.34
C ASP A 170 33.54 2.72 -19.24
N ALA A 171 33.09 2.08 -18.15
CA ALA A 171 31.67 1.88 -17.90
C ALA A 171 30.87 3.20 -17.80
N PHE A 172 31.41 4.24 -17.17
CA PHE A 172 30.79 5.58 -17.16
C PHE A 172 30.70 6.21 -18.57
N ASN A 173 31.69 6.00 -19.43
CA ASN A 173 31.69 6.48 -20.81
C ASN A 173 30.70 5.71 -21.70
N VAL A 174 30.42 4.43 -21.42
CA VAL A 174 29.42 3.65 -22.16
C VAL A 174 28.02 4.25 -22.02
N VAL A 175 27.69 4.80 -20.84
CA VAL A 175 26.40 5.48 -20.58
C VAL A 175 26.12 6.59 -21.59
N ASP A 176 27.15 7.33 -22.02
CA ASP A 176 27.03 8.42 -23.01
C ASP A 176 26.50 7.94 -24.37
N THR A 177 26.78 6.68 -24.72
CA THR A 177 26.54 6.12 -26.06
C THR A 177 25.34 5.17 -26.12
N ASP A 178 24.72 4.85 -24.98
CA ASP A 178 23.58 3.94 -24.93
C ASP A 178 22.28 4.66 -25.29
N ALA A 179 21.69 4.29 -26.42
CA ALA A 179 20.44 4.87 -26.92
C ALA A 179 19.25 4.66 -25.97
N GLN A 180 19.24 3.61 -25.12
CA GLN A 180 18.17 3.38 -24.15
C GLN A 180 18.33 4.21 -22.87
N ALA A 181 19.54 4.70 -22.58
CA ALA A 181 19.78 5.59 -21.45
C ALA A 181 19.46 7.07 -21.80
N ASN A 182 19.55 7.43 -23.09
CA ASN A 182 19.33 8.79 -23.60
C ASN A 182 17.94 8.96 -24.25
N ASP A 183 16.89 8.45 -23.62
CA ASP A 183 15.54 8.32 -24.19
C ASP A 183 15.04 9.62 -24.88
N SER A 184 15.07 9.63 -26.21
CA SER A 184 14.40 10.55 -27.15
C SER A 184 14.47 12.07 -26.91
N SER A 185 15.47 12.59 -26.18
CA SER A 185 15.82 14.02 -26.11
C SER A 185 17.04 14.37 -26.97
N GLU A 186 17.11 15.61 -27.48
CA GLU A 186 18.33 16.16 -28.13
C GLU A 186 19.53 16.29 -27.16
N GLU A 187 19.28 16.16 -25.85
CA GLU A 187 20.27 16.25 -24.77
C GLU A 187 20.73 14.87 -24.28
N THR A 188 22.02 14.75 -23.92
CA THR A 188 22.57 13.54 -23.27
C THR A 188 22.04 13.39 -21.84
N ILE A 189 21.98 12.18 -21.30
CA ILE A 189 21.47 11.89 -19.95
C ILE A 189 22.17 12.72 -18.85
N TRP A 190 23.45 13.05 -19.04
CA TRP A 190 24.25 13.86 -18.11
C TRP A 190 23.93 15.35 -18.12
N GLN A 191 23.20 15.85 -19.13
CA GLN A 191 22.73 17.23 -19.20
C GLN A 191 21.42 17.45 -18.42
N SER A 192 20.70 16.36 -18.11
CA SER A 192 19.49 16.42 -17.29
C SER A 192 19.80 16.91 -15.89
N ASP A 193 19.05 17.92 -15.42
CA ASP A 193 19.15 18.44 -14.05
C ASP A 193 18.81 17.35 -12.98
N ASP A 194 18.09 16.29 -13.36
CA ASP A 194 17.56 15.26 -12.46
C ASP A 194 18.42 13.98 -12.40
N VAL A 195 19.44 13.86 -13.25
CA VAL A 195 20.20 12.61 -13.44
C VAL A 195 20.84 12.08 -12.16
N LEU A 196 21.39 12.98 -11.32
CA LEU A 196 22.00 12.60 -10.04
C LEU A 196 20.96 12.00 -9.08
N GLY A 197 19.75 12.55 -9.07
CA GLY A 197 18.64 12.00 -8.27
C GLY A 197 18.20 10.62 -8.77
N TRP A 198 18.10 10.43 -10.09
CA TRP A 198 17.74 9.14 -10.68
C TRP A 198 18.80 8.06 -10.47
N MET A 199 20.08 8.43 -10.57
CA MET A 199 21.19 7.51 -10.27
C MET A 199 21.20 7.10 -8.80
N TYR A 200 20.92 8.05 -7.90
CA TYR A 200 20.80 7.78 -6.48
C TYR A 200 19.64 6.83 -6.13
N GLU A 201 18.44 7.07 -6.67
CA GLU A 201 17.30 6.17 -6.50
C GLU A 201 17.62 4.77 -7.04
N SER A 202 18.24 4.71 -8.22
CA SER A 202 18.60 3.46 -8.88
C SER A 202 19.62 2.64 -8.06
N TYR A 203 20.62 3.30 -7.47
CA TYR A 203 21.68 2.65 -6.68
C TYR A 203 21.11 1.82 -5.51
N ASN A 204 20.00 2.26 -4.91
CA ASN A 204 19.42 1.64 -3.72
C ASN A 204 18.28 0.64 -4.03
N ASN A 205 17.85 0.49 -5.29
CA ASN A 205 16.72 -0.36 -5.66
C ASN A 205 16.88 -1.83 -5.22
N ALA A 206 18.08 -2.40 -5.39
CA ALA A 206 18.37 -3.78 -5.00
C ALA A 206 18.21 -3.98 -3.47
N LYS A 207 18.75 -3.06 -2.67
CA LYS A 207 18.66 -3.09 -1.20
C LYS A 207 17.23 -2.88 -0.71
N LYS A 208 16.47 -1.98 -1.35
CA LYS A 208 15.06 -1.71 -1.05
C LYS A 208 14.19 -2.95 -1.31
N LYS A 209 14.42 -3.64 -2.43
CA LYS A 209 13.74 -4.90 -2.75
C LYS A 209 14.06 -6.00 -1.75
N ALA A 210 15.34 -6.19 -1.40
CA ALA A 210 15.77 -7.19 -0.43
C ALA A 210 15.14 -6.98 0.96
N HIS A 211 15.05 -5.73 1.43
CA HIS A 211 14.38 -5.42 2.70
C HIS A 211 12.87 -5.69 2.65
N LYS A 212 12.21 -5.32 1.55
CA LYS A 212 10.78 -5.61 1.37
C LYS A 212 10.48 -7.10 1.36
N ASP A 213 11.36 -7.89 0.75
CA ASP A 213 11.23 -9.35 0.66
C ASP A 213 11.54 -10.05 2.01
N SER A 214 12.29 -9.41 2.92
CA SER A 214 12.56 -9.98 4.26
C SER A 214 11.36 -9.88 5.21
N GLY A 215 10.50 -8.86 5.02
CA GLY A 215 9.35 -8.59 5.89
C GLY A 215 9.73 -8.00 7.26
N ASP A 216 10.98 -7.57 7.43
CA ASP A 216 11.44 -6.90 8.65
C ASP A 216 10.81 -5.52 8.80
N LYS A 217 10.72 -5.07 10.05
CA LYS A 217 10.27 -3.71 10.36
C LYS A 217 11.30 -2.65 9.94
N THR A 218 10.81 -1.46 9.68
CA THR A 218 11.62 -0.30 9.32
C THR A 218 12.12 0.40 10.58
N GLU A 219 13.39 0.18 10.92
CA GLU A 219 14.09 0.94 11.96
C GLU A 219 14.75 2.20 11.38
N TYR A 220 15.19 3.14 12.22
CA TYR A 220 15.78 4.43 11.82
C TYR A 220 16.82 4.32 10.70
N ASN A 221 17.70 3.32 10.74
CA ASN A 221 18.75 3.08 9.75
C ASN A 221 18.26 2.52 8.41
N LYS A 222 16.97 2.18 8.30
CA LYS A 222 16.29 1.69 7.08
C LYS A 222 15.27 2.70 6.55
N VAL A 223 14.97 3.77 7.29
CA VAL A 223 14.01 4.80 6.86
C VAL A 223 14.44 5.39 5.53
N SER A 224 15.69 5.88 5.43
CA SER A 224 16.23 6.45 4.20
C SER A 224 16.16 5.46 3.02
N LEU A 225 16.40 4.16 3.25
CA LEU A 225 16.33 3.13 2.22
C LEU A 225 14.90 2.92 1.68
N GLN A 226 13.89 2.96 2.55
CA GLN A 226 12.50 2.69 2.20
C GLN A 226 11.81 3.89 1.55
N SER A 227 12.19 5.11 1.95
CA SER A 227 11.52 6.35 1.56
C SER A 227 12.10 7.11 0.37
N GLN A 228 13.09 6.56 -0.33
CA GLN A 228 13.66 7.20 -1.53
C GLN A 228 12.70 7.12 -2.71
N VAL A 229 12.01 8.22 -2.98
CA VAL A 229 11.22 8.45 -4.20
C VAL A 229 11.50 9.86 -4.69
N TYR A 230 12.00 10.00 -5.91
CA TYR A 230 12.27 11.30 -6.52
C TYR A 230 10.98 12.10 -6.72
N THR A 231 10.93 13.34 -6.21
CA THR A 231 9.81 14.27 -6.46
C THR A 231 9.94 14.87 -7.86
N PRO A 232 8.96 14.68 -8.77
CA PRO A 232 9.05 15.21 -10.13
C PRO A 232 9.23 16.74 -10.17
N ARG A 233 10.01 17.23 -11.13
CA ARG A 233 10.33 18.66 -11.30
C ARG A 233 9.09 19.56 -11.29
N TRP A 234 8.02 19.18 -12.00
CA TRP A 234 6.80 19.99 -12.08
C TRP A 234 6.06 20.09 -10.72
N VAL A 235 6.13 19.06 -9.87
CA VAL A 235 5.53 19.08 -8.52
C VAL A 235 6.31 20.04 -7.62
N VAL A 236 7.64 19.95 -7.67
CA VAL A 236 8.53 20.86 -6.95
C VAL A 236 8.28 22.30 -7.40
N GLN A 237 8.25 22.53 -8.71
CA GLN A 237 7.96 23.82 -9.31
C GLN A 237 6.64 24.39 -8.78
N PHE A 238 5.56 23.61 -8.88
CA PHE A 238 4.25 24.00 -8.37
C PHE A 238 4.30 24.37 -6.88
N LEU A 239 4.89 23.53 -6.02
CA LEU A 239 4.91 23.79 -4.58
C LEU A 239 5.75 25.03 -4.23
N VAL A 240 6.90 25.23 -4.87
CA VAL A 240 7.78 26.38 -4.61
C VAL A 240 7.16 27.68 -5.13
N GLU A 241 6.61 27.71 -6.34
CA GLU A 241 5.96 28.90 -6.90
C GLU A 241 4.73 29.33 -6.07
N ASN A 242 3.88 28.38 -5.70
CA ASN A 242 2.66 28.67 -4.91
C ASN A 242 2.94 28.88 -3.41
N SER A 243 4.18 28.74 -2.95
CA SER A 243 4.59 29.05 -1.58
C SER A 243 5.54 30.25 -1.51
N LEU A 244 6.80 30.11 -1.96
CA LEU A 244 7.79 31.18 -2.00
C LEU A 244 7.33 32.33 -2.90
N GLY A 245 6.81 32.01 -4.09
CA GLY A 245 6.37 33.04 -5.05
C GLY A 245 5.13 33.77 -4.54
N LYS A 246 4.17 33.01 -4.00
CA LYS A 246 3.01 33.56 -3.30
C LYS A 246 3.42 34.48 -2.15
N MET A 247 4.36 34.07 -1.30
CA MET A 247 4.89 34.89 -0.21
C MET A 247 5.56 36.17 -0.73
N TYR A 248 6.34 36.07 -1.81
CA TYR A 248 6.96 37.24 -2.44
C TYR A 248 5.90 38.23 -2.93
N LEU A 249 4.84 37.75 -3.59
CA LEU A 249 3.73 38.61 -4.03
C LEU A 249 2.92 39.20 -2.87
N GLU A 250 2.88 38.57 -1.70
CA GLU A 250 2.29 39.19 -0.50
C GLU A 250 3.04 40.45 -0.05
N MET A 251 4.35 40.50 -0.29
CA MET A 251 5.20 41.67 -0.07
C MET A 251 5.15 42.64 -1.26
N TYR A 252 5.10 42.12 -2.49
CA TYR A 252 5.21 42.86 -3.75
C TYR A 252 4.10 42.48 -4.75
N PRO A 253 2.83 42.87 -4.52
CA PRO A 253 1.67 42.42 -5.30
C PRO A 253 1.65 42.87 -6.77
N HIS A 254 2.47 43.88 -7.10
CA HIS A 254 2.57 44.46 -8.44
C HIS A 254 3.78 43.94 -9.24
N SER A 255 4.56 43.02 -8.67
CA SER A 255 5.74 42.44 -9.34
C SER A 255 5.36 41.72 -10.63
N GLU A 256 6.27 41.71 -11.60
CA GLU A 256 6.12 41.00 -12.87
C GLU A 256 6.24 39.47 -12.72
N ILE A 257 6.63 38.98 -11.54
CA ILE A 257 6.75 37.54 -11.23
C ILE A 257 5.44 36.79 -11.49
N LYS A 258 4.28 37.40 -11.21
CA LYS A 258 2.97 36.76 -11.46
C LYS A 258 2.62 36.59 -12.94
N GLN A 259 3.30 37.31 -13.86
CA GLN A 259 3.15 37.15 -15.30
C GLN A 259 4.12 36.11 -15.87
N ARG A 260 5.28 35.92 -15.22
CA ARG A 260 6.32 34.97 -15.64
C ARG A 260 6.12 33.56 -15.07
N TYR A 261 5.47 33.45 -13.90
CA TYR A 261 5.29 32.21 -13.16
C TYR A 261 3.83 31.96 -12.82
N LYS A 262 3.46 30.68 -12.69
CA LYS A 262 2.10 30.30 -12.36
C LYS A 262 1.97 30.31 -10.84
N ILE A 263 1.18 31.25 -10.31
CA ILE A 263 0.98 31.41 -8.86
C ILE A 263 -0.51 31.61 -8.62
N ALA A 264 -1.15 30.60 -8.03
CA ALA A 264 -2.56 30.66 -7.68
C ALA A 264 -2.81 31.60 -6.50
N ASN A 265 -4.06 32.07 -6.42
CA ASN A 265 -4.55 32.95 -5.36
C ASN A 265 -3.72 34.25 -5.20
N ALA A 266 -2.91 34.68 -6.17
CA ALA A 266 -1.98 35.81 -6.04
C ALA A 266 -2.67 37.07 -5.44
N PRO A 267 -2.07 37.72 -4.42
CA PRO A 267 -2.69 38.86 -3.76
C PRO A 267 -2.67 40.09 -4.66
N THR A 268 -3.75 40.88 -4.62
CA THR A 268 -3.87 42.13 -5.39
C THR A 268 -3.34 43.35 -4.66
N THR A 269 -3.20 43.25 -3.34
CA THR A 269 -2.69 44.30 -2.44
C THR A 269 -1.63 43.73 -1.51
N GLN A 270 -0.80 44.61 -0.94
CA GLN A 270 0.27 44.19 -0.04
C GLN A 270 -0.33 43.76 1.29
N ILE A 271 -0.12 42.51 1.67
CA ILE A 271 -0.64 41.92 2.91
C ILE A 271 0.46 41.40 3.83
N ARG A 272 1.72 41.44 3.38
CA ARG A 272 2.92 41.14 4.18
C ARG A 272 3.89 42.32 4.08
N ALA A 273 4.53 42.65 5.20
CA ALA A 273 5.59 43.67 5.20
C ALA A 273 6.80 43.18 4.39
N PRO A 274 7.39 44.03 3.51
CA PRO A 274 8.59 43.67 2.76
C PRO A 274 9.76 43.29 3.67
N LYS A 275 10.42 42.20 3.32
CA LYS A 275 11.65 41.71 3.97
C LYS A 275 12.76 41.68 2.91
N PRO A 276 14.01 42.09 3.24
CA PRO A 276 15.14 41.91 2.33
C PRO A 276 15.27 40.45 1.92
N LEU A 277 15.49 40.19 0.63
CA LEU A 277 15.48 38.82 0.11
C LEU A 277 16.51 37.90 0.76
N HIS A 278 17.70 38.39 1.13
CA HIS A 278 18.70 37.60 1.84
C HIS A 278 18.29 37.20 3.27
N GLU A 279 17.22 37.76 3.81
CA GLU A 279 16.66 37.35 5.11
C GLU A 279 15.48 36.38 4.96
N VAL A 280 14.99 36.11 3.75
CA VAL A 280 13.87 35.18 3.50
C VAL A 280 14.39 33.74 3.46
N ARG A 281 14.15 32.95 4.50
CA ARG A 281 14.74 31.62 4.67
C ARG A 281 13.78 30.50 4.29
N THR A 282 14.25 29.58 3.47
CA THR A 282 13.56 28.33 3.10
C THR A 282 14.31 27.13 3.68
N ILE A 283 13.58 26.18 4.26
CA ILE A 283 14.12 24.90 4.73
C ILE A 283 13.40 23.71 4.08
N ASP A 284 14.18 22.67 3.76
CA ASP A 284 13.66 21.33 3.55
C ASP A 284 14.21 20.36 4.63
N PRO A 285 13.39 19.94 5.61
CA PRO A 285 13.84 19.10 6.72
C PRO A 285 14.00 17.62 6.38
N ALA A 286 13.70 17.21 5.14
CA ALA A 286 13.91 15.86 4.62
C ALA A 286 14.29 15.97 3.13
N CYS A 287 15.39 16.67 2.86
CA CYS A 287 15.67 17.22 1.53
C CYS A 287 16.13 16.20 0.50
N GLY A 288 16.58 15.01 0.91
CA GLY A 288 17.19 14.04 0.02
C GLY A 288 18.30 14.67 -0.82
N SER A 289 18.27 14.42 -2.13
CA SER A 289 19.19 15.03 -3.11
C SER A 289 18.93 16.51 -3.40
N GLY A 290 17.99 17.14 -2.68
CA GLY A 290 17.81 18.59 -2.68
C GLY A 290 16.88 19.14 -3.77
N ASN A 291 15.99 18.36 -4.39
CA ASN A 291 15.17 18.82 -5.53
C ASN A 291 14.43 20.15 -5.26
N PHE A 292 13.83 20.31 -4.07
CA PHE A 292 13.20 21.55 -3.65
C PHE A 292 14.19 22.71 -3.60
N LEU A 293 15.37 22.49 -3.02
CA LEU A 293 16.43 23.49 -2.90
C LEU A 293 17.01 23.87 -4.27
N LEU A 294 17.16 22.91 -5.18
CA LEU A 294 17.68 23.14 -6.54
C LEU A 294 16.74 24.03 -7.36
N TYR A 295 15.43 23.77 -7.30
CA TYR A 295 14.45 24.63 -7.97
C TYR A 295 14.32 25.99 -7.27
N ALA A 296 14.29 26.00 -5.93
CA ALA A 296 14.24 27.22 -5.16
C ALA A 296 15.46 28.13 -5.45
N PHE A 297 16.65 27.57 -5.69
CA PHE A 297 17.81 28.35 -6.12
C PHE A 297 17.52 29.17 -7.39
N ASP A 298 17.03 28.50 -8.43
CA ASP A 298 16.72 29.16 -9.70
C ASP A 298 15.63 30.21 -9.51
N PHE A 299 14.62 29.91 -8.70
CA PHE A 299 13.52 30.83 -8.47
C PHE A 299 13.91 32.04 -7.60
N TYR A 300 14.69 31.86 -6.53
CA TYR A 300 15.24 32.98 -5.74
C TYR A 300 16.07 33.91 -6.62
N TYR A 301 16.88 33.38 -7.54
CA TYR A 301 17.68 34.20 -8.47
C TYR A 301 16.79 35.17 -9.24
N GLU A 302 15.64 34.71 -9.72
CA GLU A 302 14.66 35.50 -10.45
C GLU A 302 13.95 36.54 -9.56
N LEU A 303 13.73 36.22 -8.27
CA LEU A 303 13.21 37.18 -7.29
C LEU A 303 14.23 38.28 -6.95
N TYR A 304 15.52 37.95 -6.85
CA TYR A 304 16.57 38.95 -6.64
C TYR A 304 16.67 39.92 -7.82
N LEU A 305 16.64 39.40 -9.05
CA LEU A 305 16.63 40.25 -10.25
C LEU A 305 15.41 41.19 -10.26
N ASP A 306 14.22 40.67 -9.95
CA ASP A 306 13.01 41.49 -9.85
C ASP A 306 13.14 42.59 -8.78
N GLN A 307 13.78 42.30 -7.63
CA GLN A 307 14.04 43.32 -6.61
C GLN A 307 15.00 44.41 -7.07
N ILE A 308 16.07 44.05 -7.79
CA ILE A 308 17.04 45.01 -8.30
C ILE A 308 16.38 45.90 -9.36
N GLU A 309 15.71 45.28 -10.34
CA GLU A 309 15.17 45.96 -11.51
C GLU A 309 13.92 46.81 -11.18
N ASN A 310 13.03 46.31 -10.34
CA ASN A 310 11.70 46.89 -10.14
C ASN A 310 11.49 47.55 -8.76
N TYR A 311 12.33 47.23 -7.77
CA TYR A 311 12.15 47.71 -6.39
C TYR A 311 13.39 48.41 -5.80
N GLY A 312 14.44 48.62 -6.59
CA GLY A 312 15.61 49.41 -6.21
C GLY A 312 16.48 48.79 -5.12
N ALA A 313 16.51 47.45 -5.02
CA ALA A 313 17.36 46.75 -4.07
C ALA A 313 18.86 46.86 -4.47
N ASP A 314 19.72 47.11 -3.49
CA ASP A 314 21.17 47.27 -3.67
C ASP A 314 21.89 45.92 -3.50
N TYR A 315 21.77 45.05 -4.52
CA TYR A 315 22.52 43.79 -4.60
C TYR A 315 23.38 43.79 -5.87
N ASP A 316 24.63 43.33 -5.77
CA ASP A 316 25.42 43.01 -6.96
C ASP A 316 24.94 41.65 -7.51
N GLU A 317 24.50 41.63 -8.78
CA GLU A 317 24.08 40.41 -9.48
C GLU A 317 25.10 39.27 -9.34
N LYS A 318 26.38 39.62 -9.27
CA LYS A 318 27.48 38.68 -9.11
C LYS A 318 27.41 37.91 -7.80
N ASP A 319 26.88 38.52 -6.74
CA ASP A 319 26.86 37.95 -5.40
C ASP A 319 25.56 37.17 -5.12
N ILE A 320 24.53 37.30 -5.98
CA ILE A 320 23.25 36.59 -5.86
C ILE A 320 23.44 35.07 -5.64
N PRO A 321 24.23 34.32 -6.42
CA PRO A 321 24.40 32.88 -6.19
C PRO A 321 24.91 32.54 -4.79
N LYS A 322 25.81 33.37 -4.26
CA LYS A 322 26.37 33.20 -2.91
C LYS A 322 25.32 33.55 -1.86
N LEU A 323 24.61 34.67 -2.01
CA LEU A 323 23.54 35.09 -1.11
C LEU A 323 22.46 34.01 -0.97
N ILE A 324 22.05 33.40 -2.08
CA ILE A 324 21.05 32.32 -2.09
C ILE A 324 21.51 31.11 -1.30
N ILE A 325 22.72 30.60 -1.59
CA ILE A 325 23.23 29.38 -0.96
C ILE A 325 23.49 29.57 0.55
N GLU A 326 24.00 30.74 0.95
CA GLU A 326 24.43 30.98 2.33
C GLU A 326 23.31 31.50 3.25
N ASN A 327 22.28 32.13 2.69
CA ASN A 327 21.24 32.78 3.51
C ASN A 327 19.81 32.28 3.22
N ASN A 328 19.50 31.85 2.00
CA ASN A 328 18.13 31.50 1.63
C ASN A 328 17.84 29.99 1.77
N LEU A 329 18.77 29.12 1.36
CA LEU A 329 18.52 27.68 1.23
C LEU A 329 19.10 26.87 2.38
N HIS A 330 18.24 26.06 3.01
CA HIS A 330 18.61 25.22 4.14
C HIS A 330 18.05 23.80 3.98
N GLY A 331 18.81 22.79 4.37
CA GLY A 331 18.40 21.39 4.16
C GLY A 331 18.93 20.44 5.22
N ILE A 332 18.11 19.45 5.59
CA ILE A 332 18.48 18.36 6.50
C ILE A 332 18.08 17.04 5.87
N ASP A 333 18.97 16.04 5.96
CA ASP A 333 18.65 14.65 5.68
C ASP A 333 19.39 13.72 6.65
N LEU A 334 18.94 12.47 6.76
CA LEU A 334 19.65 11.43 7.50
C LEU A 334 20.81 10.86 6.67
N ASP A 335 20.72 10.95 5.35
CA ASP A 335 21.69 10.35 4.45
C ASP A 335 22.74 11.35 3.97
N ASP A 336 23.98 11.20 4.45
CA ASP A 336 25.14 12.01 4.06
C ASP A 336 25.33 12.05 2.55
N ARG A 337 25.00 10.95 1.90
CA ARG A 337 25.08 10.75 0.46
C ARG A 337 24.14 11.66 -0.32
N ALA A 338 22.92 11.80 0.17
CA ALA A 338 21.90 12.63 -0.45
C ALA A 338 22.27 14.11 -0.31
N ILE A 339 22.80 14.50 0.85
CA ILE A 339 23.30 15.85 1.14
C ILE A 339 24.46 16.23 0.22
N GLN A 340 25.41 15.34 -0.02
CA GLN A 340 26.51 15.58 -0.95
C GLN A 340 26.01 15.89 -2.37
N LEU A 341 24.98 15.15 -2.83
CA LEU A 341 24.35 15.40 -4.14
C LEU A 341 23.59 16.73 -4.17
N ALA A 342 22.90 17.08 -3.09
CA ALA A 342 22.21 18.37 -2.96
C ALA A 342 23.20 19.55 -3.04
N GLN A 343 24.29 19.50 -2.27
CA GLN A 343 25.34 20.51 -2.28
C GLN A 343 26.00 20.64 -3.65
N LEU A 344 26.30 19.50 -4.30
CA LEU A 344 26.86 19.48 -5.65
C LEU A 344 25.91 20.11 -6.67
N GLY A 345 24.62 19.75 -6.65
CA GLY A 345 23.64 20.33 -7.56
C GLY A 345 23.54 21.84 -7.40
N LEU A 346 23.53 22.34 -6.16
CA LEU A 346 23.54 23.78 -5.86
C LEU A 346 24.82 24.47 -6.35
N PHE A 347 25.99 23.83 -6.19
CA PHE A 347 27.24 24.34 -6.73
C PHE A 347 27.21 24.45 -8.26
N ILE A 348 26.70 23.42 -8.94
CA ILE A 348 26.56 23.40 -10.41
C ILE A 348 25.65 24.55 -10.86
N LYS A 349 24.51 24.74 -10.19
CA LYS A 349 23.58 25.84 -10.46
C LYS A 349 24.26 27.21 -10.28
N ALA A 350 25.00 27.41 -9.19
CA ALA A 350 25.77 28.63 -8.96
C ALA A 350 26.85 28.87 -10.04
N LYS A 351 27.59 27.84 -10.45
CA LYS A 351 28.62 27.92 -11.49
C LYS A 351 28.06 28.18 -12.88
N LYS A 352 26.89 27.62 -13.21
CA LYS A 352 26.17 27.90 -14.46
C LYS A 352 25.77 29.38 -14.55
N LYS A 353 25.34 29.99 -13.44
CA LYS A 353 25.03 31.44 -13.38
C LYS A 353 26.30 32.31 -13.39
N ARG A 354 27.35 31.91 -12.66
CA ARG A 354 28.62 32.63 -12.59
C ARG A 354 29.80 31.66 -12.58
N ARG A 355 30.64 31.67 -13.62
CA ARG A 355 31.83 30.77 -13.68
C ARG A 355 32.80 30.98 -12.51
N THR A 356 32.96 32.22 -12.06
CA THR A 356 33.82 32.62 -10.93
C THR A 356 33.02 32.83 -9.65
N VAL A 357 32.47 31.75 -9.09
CA VAL A 357 31.95 31.76 -7.71
C VAL A 357 33.13 31.59 -6.75
N GLY A 358 33.19 32.44 -5.71
CA GLY A 358 34.13 32.28 -4.60
C GLY A 358 33.78 31.08 -3.71
N GLU A 359 34.35 31.05 -2.50
CA GLU A 359 34.00 30.02 -1.52
C GLU A 359 32.52 30.13 -1.14
N LEU A 360 31.82 28.98 -1.15
CA LEU A 360 30.39 28.85 -0.84
C LEU A 360 30.22 28.09 0.47
N HIS A 361 29.36 28.60 1.35
CA HIS A 361 29.04 27.94 2.63
C HIS A 361 27.62 27.36 2.59
N PHE A 362 27.51 26.05 2.37
CA PHE A 362 26.21 25.36 2.29
C PHE A 362 25.60 25.17 3.68
N LYS A 363 24.34 25.55 3.83
CA LYS A 363 23.49 25.24 5.01
C LYS A 363 22.62 24.01 4.78
N VAL A 364 23.19 23.01 4.11
CA VAL A 364 22.54 21.73 3.75
C VAL A 364 23.39 20.62 4.35
N VAL A 365 22.87 19.89 5.33
CA VAL A 365 23.69 19.07 6.23
C VAL A 365 23.07 17.71 6.54
N SER A 366 23.94 16.73 6.77
CA SER A 366 23.54 15.41 7.25
C SER A 366 23.46 15.38 8.76
N SER A 367 22.47 14.67 9.27
CA SER A 367 22.36 14.36 10.70
C SER A 367 23.14 13.11 11.11
N ASP A 368 23.80 12.41 10.17
CA ASP A 368 24.67 11.25 10.41
C ASP A 368 26.02 11.66 11.04
N PHE A 369 25.98 12.09 12.30
CA PHE A 369 27.14 12.38 13.14
C PHE A 369 26.93 11.82 14.55
N TYR A 370 28.04 11.50 15.22
CA TYR A 370 28.04 10.95 16.58
C TYR A 370 28.64 11.94 17.57
N LEU A 371 27.94 12.18 18.67
CA LEU A 371 28.41 13.00 19.78
C LEU A 371 28.75 12.13 20.99
N PRO A 372 29.73 12.54 21.82
CA PRO A 372 30.10 11.80 23.02
C PRO A 372 29.00 11.86 24.08
N GLU A 373 29.05 10.94 25.04
CA GLU A 373 28.23 10.96 26.25
C GLU A 373 28.36 12.29 27.01
N TYR A 374 27.27 12.78 27.60
CA TYR A 374 27.25 14.06 28.32
C TYR A 374 28.35 14.16 29.38
N ALA A 375 28.68 13.05 30.06
CA ALA A 375 29.73 12.99 31.06
C ALA A 375 31.11 13.47 30.55
N ALA A 376 31.41 13.29 29.26
CA ALA A 376 32.67 13.72 28.65
C ALA A 376 32.72 15.25 28.43
N VAL A 377 31.59 15.87 28.11
CA VAL A 377 31.48 17.32 27.82
C VAL A 377 30.96 18.14 28.99
N LYS A 378 30.51 17.50 30.07
CA LYS A 378 29.95 18.13 31.27
C LYS A 378 30.78 19.29 31.80
N HIS A 379 32.10 19.12 31.84
CA HIS A 379 33.05 20.11 32.34
C HIS A 379 33.01 21.44 31.56
N ILE A 380 32.58 21.42 30.28
CA ILE A 380 32.47 22.60 29.44
C ILE A 380 31.30 23.48 29.88
N PHE A 381 30.19 22.85 30.25
CA PHE A 381 28.98 23.55 30.74
C PHE A 381 29.10 24.03 32.19
N GLU A 382 30.11 23.58 32.94
CA GLU A 382 30.37 23.99 34.33
C GLU A 382 31.42 25.12 34.44
N GLN A 383 32.11 25.47 33.34
CA GLN A 383 33.10 26.54 33.29
C GLN A 383 32.47 27.88 32.89
N GLY A 384 31.86 28.57 33.85
CA GLY A 384 31.38 29.95 33.68
C GLY A 384 29.90 30.10 34.07
N ASN A 385 29.66 30.81 35.18
CA ASN A 385 28.37 31.02 35.86
C ASN A 385 27.75 29.77 36.53
N LEU A 386 27.16 29.98 37.72
CA LEU A 386 26.52 28.95 38.53
C LEU A 386 25.22 28.46 37.84
N VAL A 387 25.33 27.50 36.93
CA VAL A 387 24.18 26.83 36.31
C VAL A 387 23.37 26.12 37.40
N SER A 388 22.08 26.47 37.53
CA SER A 388 21.18 25.90 38.53
C SER A 388 20.98 24.39 38.30
N ALA A 389 20.52 23.64 39.32
CA ALA A 389 20.33 22.19 39.19
C ALA A 389 19.34 21.84 38.04
N GLN A 390 18.28 22.65 37.87
CA GLN A 390 17.30 22.48 36.79
C GLN A 390 17.90 22.78 35.40
N GLN A 391 18.75 23.80 35.29
CA GLN A 391 19.42 24.12 34.02
C GLN A 391 20.44 23.03 33.62
N ARG A 392 21.12 22.39 34.59
CA ARG A 392 22.03 21.25 34.31
C ARG A 392 21.28 20.03 33.79
N GLU A 393 20.18 19.67 34.45
CA GLU A 393 19.31 18.58 34.01
C GLU A 393 18.74 18.84 32.60
N PHE A 394 18.40 20.10 32.31
CA PHE A 394 17.99 20.53 30.97
C PHE A 394 19.10 20.39 29.92
N ILE A 395 20.33 20.85 30.22
CA ILE A 395 21.48 20.70 29.30
C ILE A 395 21.77 19.22 29.03
N GLU A 396 21.80 18.39 30.07
CA GLU A 396 22.03 16.94 29.96
C GLU A 396 20.98 16.27 29.06
N LYS A 397 19.71 16.66 29.23
CA LYS A 397 18.61 16.17 28.38
C LYS A 397 18.75 16.61 26.92
N VAL A 398 18.97 17.90 26.66
CA VAL A 398 19.12 18.42 25.29
C VAL A 398 20.33 17.80 24.60
N TRP A 399 21.42 17.58 25.34
CA TRP A 399 22.59 16.86 24.82
C TRP A 399 22.24 15.41 24.48
N GLY A 400 21.48 14.73 25.34
CA GLY A 400 20.96 13.39 25.08
C GLY A 400 20.08 13.30 23.83
N ASP A 401 19.21 14.28 23.61
CA ASP A 401 18.38 14.36 22.39
C ASP A 401 19.24 14.60 21.14
N LEU A 402 20.25 15.47 21.25
CA LEU A 402 21.19 15.74 20.15
C LEU A 402 22.05 14.53 19.81
N MET A 403 22.42 13.68 20.78
CA MET A 403 23.08 12.40 20.53
C MET A 403 22.22 11.46 19.68
N GLN A 404 20.90 11.62 19.66
CA GLN A 404 20.00 10.83 18.80
C GLN A 404 19.80 11.44 17.40
N ALA A 405 20.52 12.52 17.04
CA ALA A 405 20.40 13.18 15.74
C ALA A 405 20.60 12.21 14.56
N TYR A 406 21.58 11.31 14.63
CA TYR A 406 21.83 10.31 13.59
C TYR A 406 20.69 9.29 13.41
N LYS A 407 19.80 9.15 14.42
CA LYS A 407 18.61 8.28 14.33
C LYS A 407 17.39 9.04 13.82
N PHE A 408 17.12 10.23 14.35
CA PHE A 408 15.83 10.91 14.17
C PHE A 408 15.90 12.20 13.36
N GLY A 409 17.11 12.66 13.04
CA GLY A 409 17.36 13.80 12.16
C GLY A 409 16.58 15.04 12.59
N SER A 410 15.90 15.68 11.65
CA SER A 410 15.14 16.91 11.89
C SER A 410 13.94 16.75 12.83
N LEU A 411 13.55 15.54 13.22
CA LEU A 411 12.43 15.30 14.13
C LEU A 411 12.77 15.56 15.61
N ILE A 412 14.04 15.78 15.95
CA ILE A 412 14.42 16.12 17.33
C ILE A 412 13.99 17.54 17.72
N HIS A 413 13.66 17.72 19.01
CA HIS A 413 13.17 18.98 19.59
C HIS A 413 14.17 19.58 20.57
N ILE A 414 15.12 20.37 20.07
CA ILE A 414 16.16 20.99 20.91
C ILE A 414 15.64 22.26 21.61
N ASP A 415 14.82 23.03 20.90
CA ASP A 415 14.40 24.38 21.29
C ASP A 415 13.03 24.42 21.97
N LYS A 416 12.23 23.37 21.83
CA LYS A 416 10.83 23.33 22.26
C LYS A 416 10.66 23.57 23.75
N GLU A 417 11.39 22.82 24.58
CA GLU A 417 11.28 22.94 26.04
C GLU A 417 11.83 24.28 26.55
N LEU A 418 12.90 24.77 25.92
CA LEU A 418 13.44 26.10 26.21
C LEU A 418 12.41 27.20 25.91
N LYS A 419 11.79 27.16 24.72
CA LYS A 419 10.74 28.10 24.29
C LYS A 419 9.49 28.00 25.15
N GLU A 420 9.07 26.80 25.55
CA GLU A 420 7.94 26.57 26.45
C GLU A 420 8.21 27.11 27.87
N GLN A 421 9.39 26.87 28.44
CA GLN A 421 9.78 27.44 29.73
C GLN A 421 9.82 28.97 29.68
N LEU A 422 10.46 29.54 28.66
CA LEU A 422 10.51 30.99 28.44
C LEU A 422 9.11 31.61 28.33
N SER A 423 8.21 30.97 27.57
CA SER A 423 6.85 31.48 27.38
C SER A 423 5.99 31.36 28.65
N GLN A 424 6.15 30.30 29.44
CA GLN A 424 5.48 30.16 30.74
C GLN A 424 5.96 31.22 31.74
N VAL A 425 7.26 31.46 31.83
CA VAL A 425 7.83 32.50 32.72
C VAL A 425 7.43 33.89 32.21
N LYS A 426 7.40 34.12 30.89
CA LYS A 426 6.88 35.35 30.27
C LYS A 426 5.42 35.59 30.61
N GLU A 427 4.57 34.57 30.52
CA GLU A 427 3.15 34.69 30.89
C GLU A 427 2.95 35.02 32.36
N ARG A 428 3.80 34.49 33.26
CA ARG A 428 3.79 34.84 34.69
C ARG A 428 4.26 36.28 34.95
N ALA A 429 5.21 36.78 34.16
CA ALA A 429 5.73 38.14 34.28
C ALA A 429 4.81 39.21 33.64
N LEU A 430 3.87 38.81 32.77
CA LEU A 430 2.90 39.70 32.11
C LEU A 430 1.68 39.94 32.99
N GLY A 431 1.35 41.21 33.27
CA GLY A 431 0.08 41.61 33.87
C GLY A 431 -0.80 42.44 32.93
N GLU A 432 -2.07 42.61 33.29
CA GLU A 432 -3.06 43.30 32.47
C GLU A 432 -2.97 44.82 32.66
N THR A 433 -2.78 45.56 31.57
CA THR A 433 -2.80 47.03 31.53
C THR A 433 -3.74 47.51 30.43
N PHE A 434 -4.18 48.76 30.47
CA PHE A 434 -5.03 49.35 29.42
C PHE A 434 -4.23 50.33 28.57
N ASP A 435 -4.36 50.22 27.26
CA ASP A 435 -3.86 51.18 26.28
C ASP A 435 -4.62 52.53 26.39
N SER A 436 -4.03 53.62 25.89
CA SER A 436 -4.69 54.92 25.62
C SER A 436 -6.07 54.86 24.93
N THR A 437 -6.40 53.74 24.28
CA THR A 437 -7.67 53.44 23.60
C THR A 437 -8.60 52.53 24.42
N GLN A 438 -8.33 52.32 25.72
CA GLN A 438 -9.06 51.40 26.62
C GLN A 438 -9.09 49.93 26.17
N LYS A 439 -8.18 49.52 25.28
CA LYS A 439 -7.97 48.09 24.97
C LYS A 439 -7.01 47.46 25.97
N LEU A 440 -7.36 46.28 26.48
CA LEU A 440 -6.47 45.46 27.31
C LEU A 440 -5.19 45.11 26.53
N LYS A 441 -4.04 45.47 27.10
CA LYS A 441 -2.69 45.08 26.69
C LYS A 441 -1.99 44.40 27.85
N LYS A 442 -1.47 43.20 27.62
CA LYS A 442 -0.55 42.55 28.56
C LYS A 442 0.81 43.21 28.44
N LYS A 443 1.33 43.77 29.53
CA LYS A 443 2.69 44.32 29.63
C LYS A 443 3.36 43.71 30.86
N ILE A 444 4.69 43.65 30.89
CA ILE A 444 5.40 43.24 32.11
C ILE A 444 5.03 44.27 33.18
N VAL A 445 4.37 43.82 34.25
CA VAL A 445 3.93 44.72 35.33
C VAL A 445 5.07 44.82 36.34
N GLU A 446 5.57 46.04 36.57
CA GLU A 446 6.65 46.34 37.54
C GLU A 446 6.35 45.93 38.99
N GLY A 447 5.14 45.41 39.27
CA GLY A 447 4.66 45.05 40.60
C GLY A 447 5.13 43.68 41.14
N ASP A 448 5.70 42.81 40.31
CA ASP A 448 6.29 41.53 40.76
C ASP A 448 7.76 41.44 40.33
N LEU A 449 8.61 42.18 41.06
CA LEU A 449 10.07 42.25 40.85
C LEU A 449 10.73 40.86 40.80
N PHE A 450 10.16 39.84 41.46
CA PHE A 450 10.68 38.48 41.43
C PHE A 450 10.38 37.79 40.11
N ALA A 451 9.15 37.89 39.58
CA ALA A 451 8.79 37.31 38.28
C ALA A 451 9.51 37.99 37.09
N ALA A 452 9.76 39.29 37.18
CA ALA A 452 10.53 40.01 36.17
C ALA A 452 12.02 39.65 36.20
N ALA A 453 12.60 39.44 37.38
CA ALA A 453 13.98 38.96 37.53
C ALA A 453 14.13 37.51 37.07
N ASP A 454 13.19 36.64 37.41
CA ASP A 454 13.12 35.24 36.96
C ASP A 454 13.00 35.14 35.43
N TYR A 455 12.16 36.00 34.81
CA TYR A 455 12.08 36.11 33.36
C TYR A 455 13.38 36.59 32.71
N ALA A 456 14.05 37.59 33.30
CA ALA A 456 15.33 38.09 32.80
C ALA A 456 16.44 37.01 32.90
N GLU A 457 16.49 36.25 34.00
CA GLU A 457 17.45 35.14 34.17
C GLU A 457 17.20 34.00 33.18
N HIS A 458 15.93 33.60 32.99
CA HIS A 458 15.55 32.60 31.99
C HIS A 458 15.79 33.07 30.54
N GLN A 459 15.63 34.36 30.28
CA GLN A 459 15.94 34.96 28.98
C GLN A 459 17.45 34.98 28.73
N GLU A 460 18.26 35.41 29.70
CA GLU A 460 19.73 35.41 29.61
C GLU A 460 20.28 33.98 29.46
N PHE A 461 19.70 33.00 30.15
CA PHE A 461 20.04 31.58 29.96
C PHE A 461 19.74 31.13 28.53
N ALA A 462 18.54 31.40 28.00
CA ALA A 462 18.16 30.98 26.66
C ALA A 462 18.98 31.65 25.55
N GLU A 463 19.33 32.93 25.72
CA GLU A 463 20.20 33.68 24.79
C GLU A 463 21.62 33.10 24.76
N ASN A 464 22.16 32.66 25.91
CA ASN A 464 23.50 32.09 26.00
C ASN A 464 23.54 30.55 25.81
N PHE A 465 22.41 29.85 25.94
CA PHE A 465 22.33 28.39 25.92
C PHE A 465 22.87 27.81 24.61
N PHE A 466 22.38 28.31 23.47
CA PHE A 466 22.82 27.84 22.16
C PHE A 466 24.29 28.20 21.90
N ALA A 467 24.73 29.39 22.32
CA ALA A 467 26.13 29.79 22.20
C ALA A 467 27.07 28.86 22.99
N ASN A 468 26.68 28.48 24.21
CA ASN A 468 27.42 27.52 25.03
C ASN A 468 27.40 26.11 24.44
N LEU A 469 26.27 25.68 23.86
CA LEU A 469 26.15 24.42 23.14
C LEU A 469 27.08 24.37 21.92
N PHE A 470 27.12 25.46 21.14
CA PHE A 470 28.07 25.61 20.02
C PHE A 470 29.52 25.53 20.48
N ALA A 471 29.87 26.25 21.55
CA ALA A 471 31.23 26.23 22.11
C ALA A 471 31.64 24.83 22.59
N ALA A 472 30.72 24.07 23.20
CA ALA A 472 30.99 22.71 23.65
C ALA A 472 31.29 21.74 22.50
N VAL A 473 30.49 21.81 21.44
CA VAL A 473 30.71 21.02 20.22
C VAL A 473 32.04 21.39 19.56
N GLU A 474 32.38 22.68 19.50
CA GLU A 474 33.64 23.15 18.91
C GLU A 474 34.88 22.76 19.73
N GLN A 475 34.81 22.84 21.07
CA GLN A 475 35.90 22.49 21.96
C GLN A 475 36.23 21.00 21.93
N TYR A 476 35.21 20.13 21.82
CA TYR A 476 35.40 18.69 21.62
C TYR A 476 36.20 18.41 20.34
N ALA A 477 35.85 19.06 19.22
CA ALA A 477 36.56 18.92 17.95
C ALA A 477 38.05 19.26 18.03
N ARG A 478 38.46 20.19 18.90
CA ARG A 478 39.87 20.61 19.04
C ARG A 478 40.71 19.64 19.89
N THR A 479 40.07 18.79 20.70
CA THR A 479 40.76 17.97 21.70
C THR A 479 41.23 16.62 21.15
N GLU A 480 40.56 16.07 20.14
CA GLU A 480 40.99 14.85 19.43
C GLU A 480 41.87 15.16 18.20
N ARG A 481 43.09 14.62 18.14
CA ARG A 481 44.05 14.79 17.02
C ARG A 481 43.65 14.07 15.72
N ASN A 482 42.38 13.77 15.51
CA ASN A 482 41.90 12.97 14.39
C ASN A 482 41.09 13.81 13.38
N THR A 483 41.62 13.92 12.16
CA THR A 483 41.00 14.62 11.01
C THR A 483 39.62 14.09 10.62
N PHE A 484 39.26 12.86 11.02
CA PHE A 484 37.94 12.26 10.78
C PHE A 484 36.81 12.99 11.53
N LEU A 485 37.09 13.46 12.76
CA LEU A 485 36.08 14.05 13.65
C LEU A 485 35.80 15.53 13.34
N SER A 486 36.77 16.27 12.81
CA SER A 486 36.62 17.72 12.55
C SER A 486 35.56 18.05 11.50
N GLY A 487 35.38 17.20 10.48
CA GLY A 487 34.36 17.39 9.43
C GLY A 487 32.94 17.17 9.97
N LYS A 488 32.70 16.00 10.58
CA LYS A 488 31.39 15.66 11.18
C LYS A 488 30.99 16.59 12.33
N THR A 489 31.95 17.23 13.00
CA THR A 489 31.65 18.24 14.02
C THR A 489 31.09 19.55 13.42
N ARG A 490 31.57 19.96 12.23
CA ARG A 490 31.00 21.10 11.50
C ARG A 490 29.56 20.82 11.06
N ASP A 491 29.28 19.57 10.68
CA ASP A 491 27.93 19.13 10.33
C ASP A 491 27.00 19.23 11.56
N ALA A 492 27.47 18.78 12.73
CA ALA A 492 26.71 18.94 13.98
C ALA A 492 26.40 20.40 14.33
N ILE A 493 27.36 21.31 14.14
CA ILE A 493 27.17 22.76 14.34
C ILE A 493 26.13 23.30 13.36
N THR A 494 26.28 23.03 12.07
CA THR A 494 25.33 23.50 11.06
C THR A 494 23.93 22.97 11.36
N PHE A 495 23.82 21.68 11.69
CA PHE A 495 22.55 21.05 12.05
C PHE A 495 21.88 21.72 13.26
N LEU A 496 22.64 22.05 14.31
CA LEU A 496 22.15 22.81 15.45
C LEU A 496 21.65 24.21 15.07
N GLU A 497 22.38 24.91 14.20
CA GLU A 497 21.94 26.21 13.66
C GLU A 497 20.61 26.07 12.94
N LEU A 498 20.43 25.00 12.16
CA LEU A 498 19.20 24.78 11.41
C LEU A 498 18.00 24.49 12.30
N LEU A 499 18.15 23.66 13.33
CA LEU A 499 17.02 23.28 14.19
C LEU A 499 16.57 24.40 15.12
N THR A 500 17.39 25.42 15.31
CA THR A 500 17.15 26.55 16.24
C THR A 500 16.75 27.83 15.51
N SER A 501 16.85 27.83 14.17
CA SER A 501 16.43 28.92 13.30
C SER A 501 14.93 28.89 13.00
N GLU A 502 14.35 30.07 12.77
CA GLU A 502 12.99 30.20 12.21
C GLU A 502 13.05 30.43 10.69
N TYR A 503 12.09 29.85 9.97
CA TYR A 503 12.01 29.87 8.51
C TYR A 503 10.73 30.50 8.00
N ASP A 504 10.81 31.24 6.89
CA ASP A 504 9.65 31.80 6.21
C ASP A 504 8.90 30.74 5.37
N LEU A 505 9.61 29.70 4.93
CA LEU A 505 9.04 28.58 4.16
C LEU A 505 9.66 27.24 4.59
N ALA A 506 8.81 26.24 4.81
CA ALA A 506 9.22 24.84 4.87
C ALA A 506 8.62 24.05 3.70
N THR A 507 9.48 23.38 2.92
CA THR A 507 9.06 22.48 1.83
C THR A 507 9.45 21.05 2.17
N ALA A 508 8.63 20.04 1.87
CA ALA A 508 9.05 18.65 2.11
C ALA A 508 8.31 17.61 1.26
N ASN A 509 9.04 16.57 0.84
CA ASN A 509 8.49 15.25 0.52
C ASN A 509 8.97 14.25 1.59
N PRO A 510 8.26 14.13 2.73
CA PRO A 510 8.73 13.34 3.86
C PRO A 510 8.63 11.81 3.62
N PRO A 511 9.27 10.98 4.45
CA PRO A 511 9.13 9.53 4.38
C PRO A 511 7.70 9.02 4.64
N TYR A 512 7.25 8.04 3.85
CA TYR A 512 5.92 7.42 3.99
C TYR A 512 6.04 6.06 4.70
N THR A 513 5.87 6.03 6.02
CA THR A 513 5.98 4.79 6.82
C THR A 513 4.91 4.77 7.91
N ASP A 514 4.13 3.69 7.95
CA ASP A 514 3.05 3.52 8.93
C ASP A 514 3.59 3.05 10.28
N SER A 515 2.93 3.49 11.35
CA SER A 515 3.32 3.16 12.74
C SER A 515 3.36 1.66 13.08
N ALA A 516 2.73 0.80 12.28
CA ALA A 516 2.81 -0.65 12.42
C ALA A 516 4.21 -1.18 12.08
N ASP A 517 4.88 -0.51 11.13
CA ASP A 517 6.15 -0.91 10.54
C ASP A 517 7.35 -0.25 11.25
N PHE A 518 7.11 0.65 12.22
CA PHE A 518 8.19 1.22 13.02
C PHE A 518 8.91 0.15 13.83
N GLY A 519 10.24 0.16 13.72
CA GLY A 519 11.14 -0.52 14.65
C GLY A 519 10.98 0.00 16.09
N PRO A 520 11.49 -0.74 17.09
CA PRO A 520 11.33 -0.40 18.50
C PRO A 520 11.78 1.02 18.86
N ASP A 521 12.98 1.44 18.43
CA ASP A 521 13.57 2.73 18.82
C ASP A 521 12.78 3.89 18.18
N LEU A 522 12.54 3.81 16.87
CA LEU A 522 11.72 4.78 16.14
C LEU A 522 10.32 4.90 16.73
N LYS A 523 9.71 3.78 17.12
CA LYS A 523 8.37 3.79 17.69
C LYS A 523 8.33 4.51 19.04
N GLU A 524 9.27 4.22 19.92
CA GLU A 524 9.36 4.86 21.24
C GLU A 524 9.52 6.38 21.10
N PHE A 525 10.51 6.82 20.31
CA PHE A 525 10.77 8.24 20.08
C PHE A 525 9.55 8.99 19.52
N ILE A 526 8.89 8.44 18.49
CA ILE A 526 7.74 9.08 17.85
C ILE A 526 6.52 9.08 18.79
N GLU A 527 6.34 8.04 19.60
CA GLU A 527 5.27 8.01 20.61
C GLU A 527 5.50 9.05 21.72
N ASP A 528 6.72 9.29 22.15
CA ASP A 528 7.01 10.24 23.22
C ASP A 528 6.90 11.70 22.75
N ASN A 529 7.35 11.99 21.52
CA ASN A 529 7.46 13.35 21.02
C ASN A 529 6.26 13.83 20.16
N TYR A 530 5.55 12.91 19.51
CA TYR A 530 4.52 13.23 18.51
C TYR A 530 3.13 12.64 18.79
N LYS A 531 2.91 11.92 19.90
CA LYS A 531 1.58 11.38 20.26
C LYS A 531 0.70 12.37 21.03
N LYS A 532 1.32 13.31 21.75
CA LYS A 532 0.64 14.29 22.60
C LYS A 532 1.12 15.71 22.30
N PRO A 533 0.27 16.74 22.47
CA PRO A 533 -1.15 16.67 22.82
C PRO A 533 -2.05 16.20 21.66
N HIS A 534 -1.50 16.10 20.44
CA HIS A 534 -2.20 15.68 19.23
C HIS A 534 -1.48 14.49 18.63
N LYS A 535 -2.21 13.49 18.15
CA LYS A 535 -1.63 12.26 17.58
C LYS A 535 -1.12 12.49 16.17
N PHE A 536 0.18 12.75 16.05
CA PHE A 536 0.94 12.76 14.80
C PHE A 536 1.77 11.50 14.59
N ASN A 537 1.73 10.54 15.52
CA ASN A 537 2.52 9.32 15.52
C ASN A 537 1.96 8.19 14.62
N THR A 538 0.93 8.46 13.80
CA THR A 538 0.26 7.43 12.98
C THR A 538 1.11 7.02 11.77
N ASN A 539 1.80 7.99 11.15
CA ASN A 539 2.71 7.80 10.02
C ASN A 539 3.81 8.88 10.10
N LEU A 540 5.02 8.58 9.60
CA LEU A 540 6.12 9.54 9.59
C LEU A 540 5.79 10.85 8.87
N TYR A 541 5.11 10.84 7.73
CA TYR A 541 4.78 12.10 7.04
C TYR A 541 3.95 13.04 7.93
N ALA A 542 3.10 12.50 8.82
CA ALA A 542 2.32 13.32 9.74
C ALA A 542 3.24 14.02 10.75
N THR A 543 4.25 13.34 11.29
CA THR A 543 5.25 13.96 12.18
C THR A 543 5.95 15.13 11.49
N PHE A 544 6.26 15.01 10.20
CA PHE A 544 6.83 16.09 9.40
C PHE A 544 5.87 17.25 9.14
N ILE A 545 4.55 17.03 9.00
CA ILE A 545 3.57 18.13 8.93
C ILE A 545 3.69 19.02 10.17
N LYS A 546 3.72 18.39 11.35
CA LYS A 546 3.90 19.10 12.62
C LYS A 546 5.25 19.79 12.68
N ARG A 547 6.33 19.09 12.30
CA ARG A 547 7.70 19.61 12.38
C ARG A 547 7.93 20.80 11.44
N CYS A 548 7.43 20.76 10.21
CA CYS A 548 7.49 21.89 9.27
C CYS A 548 6.72 23.11 9.81
N CYS A 549 5.59 22.90 10.49
CA CYS A 549 4.88 23.99 11.16
C CYS A 549 5.66 24.53 12.38
N GLU A 550 6.43 23.69 13.08
CA GLU A 550 7.25 24.11 14.23
C GLU A 550 8.50 24.90 13.81
N LEU A 551 9.11 24.54 12.67
CA LEU A 551 10.27 25.21 12.10
C LEU A 551 9.95 26.56 11.42
N THR A 552 8.71 26.76 10.99
CA THR A 552 8.30 28.01 10.33
C THR A 552 7.99 29.12 11.33
N ASP A 553 8.21 30.38 10.97
CA ASP A 553 7.77 31.53 11.77
C ASP A 553 6.23 31.69 11.74
N LYS A 554 5.68 32.64 12.51
CA LYS A 554 4.23 32.87 12.63
C LYS A 554 3.50 33.16 11.31
N ASP A 555 4.17 33.79 10.35
CA ASP A 555 3.65 34.18 9.02
C ASP A 555 4.22 33.23 7.93
N GLY A 556 4.89 32.16 8.32
CA GLY A 556 5.53 31.22 7.41
C GLY A 556 4.54 30.34 6.64
N LYS A 557 5.04 29.73 5.57
CA LYS A 557 4.30 28.80 4.72
C LYS A 557 4.86 27.39 4.80
N VAL A 558 4.01 26.39 4.62
CA VAL A 558 4.39 24.98 4.56
C VAL A 558 3.88 24.38 3.26
N ALA A 559 4.77 23.83 2.42
CA ALA A 559 4.43 23.22 1.15
C ALA A 559 4.88 21.76 1.10
N MET A 560 3.95 20.81 0.96
CA MET A 560 4.28 19.39 1.12
C MET A 560 3.60 18.50 0.09
N VAL A 561 4.19 17.34 -0.18
CA VAL A 561 3.60 16.24 -0.95
C VAL A 561 3.68 14.91 -0.18
N HIS A 562 2.55 14.22 -0.01
CA HIS A 562 2.46 12.90 0.61
C HIS A 562 1.09 12.23 0.35
N PRO A 563 0.86 10.96 0.75
CA PRO A 563 -0.41 10.28 0.49
C PRO A 563 -1.62 10.97 1.15
N PRO A 564 -2.80 11.00 0.49
CA PRO A 564 -3.99 11.71 0.94
C PRO A 564 -4.78 10.97 2.03
N THR A 565 -4.33 9.79 2.50
CA THR A 565 -5.07 8.97 3.48
C THR A 565 -5.46 9.75 4.75
N PHE A 566 -4.60 10.70 5.16
CA PHE A 566 -4.86 11.58 6.30
C PHE A 566 -6.10 12.46 6.13
N MET A 567 -6.62 12.67 4.92
CA MET A 567 -7.82 13.47 4.66
C MET A 567 -9.10 12.81 5.18
N TYR A 568 -9.12 11.49 5.39
CA TYR A 568 -10.36 10.75 5.61
C TYR A 568 -10.40 9.98 6.93
N ILE A 569 -9.40 9.14 7.19
CA ILE A 569 -9.53 8.08 8.18
C ILE A 569 -9.38 8.58 9.62
N LYS A 570 -10.00 7.89 10.57
CA LYS A 570 -10.11 8.32 11.97
C LYS A 570 -8.75 8.47 12.68
N THR A 571 -7.74 7.67 12.32
CA THR A 571 -6.41 7.70 12.95
C THR A 571 -5.63 9.01 12.70
N PHE A 572 -6.03 9.80 11.71
CA PHE A 572 -5.45 11.13 11.40
C PHE A 572 -6.35 12.30 11.82
N GLU A 573 -7.36 12.07 12.66
CA GLU A 573 -8.28 13.13 13.10
C GLU A 573 -7.56 14.33 13.75
N ASP A 574 -6.59 14.06 14.63
CA ASP A 574 -5.85 15.12 15.32
C ASP A 574 -4.97 15.93 14.36
N VAL A 575 -4.40 15.28 13.35
CA VAL A 575 -3.64 15.94 12.27
C VAL A 575 -4.52 16.92 11.52
N ARG A 576 -5.71 16.48 11.08
CA ARG A 576 -6.68 17.36 10.39
C ARG A 576 -7.15 18.50 11.27
N LYS A 577 -7.45 18.23 12.55
CA LYS A 577 -7.83 19.29 13.50
C LYS A 577 -6.75 20.34 13.64
N TYR A 578 -5.50 19.91 13.81
CA TYR A 578 -4.36 20.81 13.88
C TYR A 578 -4.22 21.65 12.61
N MET A 579 -4.27 21.04 11.42
CA MET A 579 -4.20 21.80 10.16
C MET A 579 -5.31 22.85 10.07
N ILE A 580 -6.54 22.51 10.43
CA ILE A 580 -7.69 23.44 10.32
C ILE A 580 -7.71 24.51 11.42
N GLU A 581 -7.14 24.24 12.59
CA GLU A 581 -7.15 25.17 13.74
C GLU A 581 -5.89 26.01 13.87
N LYS A 582 -4.76 25.52 13.37
CA LYS A 582 -3.44 26.14 13.52
C LYS A 582 -2.88 26.65 12.20
N THR A 583 -3.48 26.30 11.07
CA THR A 583 -3.06 26.77 9.74
C THR A 583 -4.27 27.15 8.88
N SER A 584 -4.03 27.74 7.72
CA SER A 584 -5.02 27.95 6.66
C SER A 584 -4.55 27.26 5.37
N ILE A 585 -5.39 26.42 4.78
CA ILE A 585 -5.12 25.78 3.49
C ILE A 585 -5.31 26.84 2.40
N ASP A 586 -4.22 27.21 1.71
CA ASP A 586 -4.28 28.15 0.58
C ASP A 586 -4.65 27.41 -0.70
N LEU A 587 -3.92 26.33 -0.99
CA LEU A 587 -4.14 25.50 -2.17
C LEU A 587 -3.89 24.02 -1.83
N PHE A 588 -4.78 23.16 -2.28
CA PHE A 588 -4.70 21.72 -2.08
C PHE A 588 -5.02 20.97 -3.37
N VAL A 589 -4.16 20.05 -3.80
CA VAL A 589 -4.38 19.22 -4.98
C VAL A 589 -4.48 17.77 -4.56
N GLU A 590 -5.67 17.20 -4.75
CA GLU A 590 -5.95 15.78 -4.53
C GLU A 590 -5.70 15.01 -5.83
N TRP A 591 -4.49 14.47 -6.00
CA TRP A 591 -4.04 13.87 -7.25
C TRP A 591 -4.65 12.47 -7.50
N GLY A 592 -4.49 11.54 -6.56
CA GLY A 592 -4.98 10.16 -6.67
C GLY A 592 -3.88 9.11 -6.91
N TYR A 593 -4.29 7.84 -6.99
CA TYR A 593 -3.37 6.70 -7.10
C TYR A 593 -2.63 6.66 -8.44
N LEU A 594 -1.29 6.64 -8.41
CA LEU A 594 -0.37 6.56 -9.57
C LEU A 594 -0.26 7.83 -10.44
N GLY A 595 0.69 7.83 -11.37
CA GLY A 595 0.85 8.86 -12.42
C GLY A 595 1.56 10.15 -12.01
N MET A 596 1.84 10.37 -10.71
CA MET A 596 2.67 11.51 -10.25
C MET A 596 4.15 11.14 -10.24
N PHE A 597 4.51 10.11 -9.48
CA PHE A 597 5.89 9.62 -9.35
C PHE A 597 6.25 8.62 -10.46
N HIS A 598 7.54 8.30 -10.58
CA HIS A 598 8.04 7.29 -11.53
C HIS A 598 7.32 5.94 -11.36
N GLN A 599 7.25 5.12 -12.42
CA GLN A 599 6.44 3.87 -12.46
C GLN A 599 6.80 2.84 -11.36
N SER A 600 8.00 2.94 -10.78
CA SER A 600 8.45 2.16 -9.62
C SER A 600 7.69 2.49 -8.34
N ALA A 601 7.20 3.73 -8.19
CA ALA A 601 6.50 4.23 -7.02
C ALA A 601 4.99 4.11 -7.18
N ARG A 602 4.41 3.05 -6.58
CA ARG A 602 2.96 2.80 -6.60
C ARG A 602 2.26 3.40 -5.38
N VAL A 603 2.16 4.72 -5.34
CA VAL A 603 1.57 5.46 -4.23
C VAL A 603 0.48 6.43 -4.69
N ASP A 604 -0.46 6.69 -3.78
CA ASP A 604 -1.40 7.79 -3.87
C ASP A 604 -0.74 9.07 -3.36
N ALA A 605 -1.14 10.23 -3.86
CA ALA A 605 -0.49 11.51 -3.56
C ALA A 605 -1.49 12.68 -3.45
N ALA A 606 -1.17 13.61 -2.56
CA ALA A 606 -1.72 14.95 -2.51
C ALA A 606 -0.59 15.94 -2.24
N MET A 607 -0.75 17.15 -2.76
CA MET A 607 0.22 18.24 -2.59
C MET A 607 -0.51 19.52 -2.22
N TYR A 608 0.05 20.30 -1.31
CA TYR A 608 -0.66 21.46 -0.75
C TYR A 608 0.28 22.51 -0.19
N VAL A 609 -0.26 23.73 -0.05
CA VAL A 609 0.37 24.88 0.60
C VAL A 609 -0.51 25.33 1.76
N LEU A 610 0.08 25.44 2.95
CA LEU A 610 -0.53 25.96 4.16
C LEU A 610 0.11 27.30 4.54
N ASP A 611 -0.72 28.22 5.04
CA ASP A 611 -0.27 29.36 5.83
C ASP A 611 -0.30 29.02 7.31
N LYS A 612 0.81 29.21 8.02
CA LYS A 612 0.84 28.99 9.46
C LYS A 612 -0.03 29.99 10.21
N ASN A 613 -0.10 31.23 9.74
CA ASN A 613 -1.00 32.22 10.33
C ASN A 613 -2.45 31.88 9.98
N LYS A 614 -3.24 31.47 10.97
CA LYS A 614 -4.66 31.19 10.76
C LYS A 614 -5.40 32.48 10.40
N GLN A 615 -5.89 32.53 9.17
CA GLN A 615 -6.79 33.56 8.68
C GLN A 615 -8.16 32.95 8.37
N GLU A 616 -9.24 33.67 8.68
CA GLU A 616 -10.58 33.30 8.19
C GLU A 616 -10.69 33.63 6.70
N LYS A 617 -10.16 32.74 5.87
CA LYS A 617 -10.22 32.80 4.41
C LYS A 617 -10.77 31.51 3.81
N ASP A 618 -11.14 31.60 2.54
CA ASP A 618 -11.53 30.43 1.77
C ASP A 618 -10.31 29.55 1.45
N SER A 619 -10.54 28.25 1.39
CA SER A 619 -9.56 27.25 0.98
C SER A 619 -9.88 26.74 -0.42
N THR A 620 -8.84 26.65 -1.25
CA THR A 620 -8.96 26.22 -2.64
C THR A 620 -8.46 24.79 -2.81
N PHE A 621 -9.22 23.98 -3.55
CA PHE A 621 -8.94 22.58 -3.82
C PHE A 621 -9.02 22.28 -5.33
N ILE A 622 -8.10 21.45 -5.82
CA ILE A 622 -8.15 20.85 -7.16
C ILE A 622 -8.33 19.35 -7.00
N LYS A 623 -9.42 18.78 -7.53
CA LYS A 623 -9.75 17.35 -7.41
C LYS A 623 -9.45 16.59 -8.70
N LEU A 624 -8.55 15.61 -8.66
CA LEU A 624 -8.12 14.85 -9.84
C LEU A 624 -8.19 13.32 -9.67
N ASN A 625 -8.40 12.83 -8.45
CA ASN A 625 -8.39 11.40 -8.13
C ASN A 625 -9.45 10.56 -8.87
N HIS A 626 -10.50 11.19 -9.39
CA HIS A 626 -11.54 10.54 -10.19
C HIS A 626 -11.14 10.37 -11.67
N ILE A 627 -10.06 11.02 -12.11
CA ILE A 627 -9.56 10.98 -13.49
C ILE A 627 -8.58 9.81 -13.64
N TYR A 628 -8.61 9.16 -14.81
CA TYR A 628 -7.66 8.10 -15.15
C TYR A 628 -6.21 8.60 -15.12
N GLU A 629 -5.30 7.80 -14.56
CA GLU A 629 -3.90 8.18 -14.30
C GLU A 629 -3.18 8.82 -15.49
N GLY A 630 -3.35 8.28 -16.71
CA GLY A 630 -2.69 8.79 -17.92
C GLY A 630 -3.21 10.14 -18.43
N LYS A 631 -4.30 10.67 -17.86
CA LYS A 631 -4.89 11.97 -18.24
C LYS A 631 -4.79 13.03 -17.15
N ARG A 632 -4.32 12.68 -15.94
CA ARG A 632 -4.36 13.59 -14.78
C ARG A 632 -3.49 14.83 -14.94
N TYR A 633 -2.30 14.69 -15.53
CA TYR A 633 -1.42 15.84 -15.73
C TYR A 633 -2.05 16.92 -16.61
N ASN A 634 -2.66 16.54 -17.73
CA ASN A 634 -3.34 17.50 -18.60
C ASN A 634 -4.54 18.15 -17.88
N ALA A 635 -5.33 17.37 -17.15
CA ALA A 635 -6.45 17.89 -16.37
C ALA A 635 -6.00 18.80 -15.21
N PHE A 636 -4.83 18.52 -14.61
CA PHE A 636 -4.21 19.38 -13.62
C PHE A 636 -3.83 20.73 -14.22
N VAL A 637 -3.13 20.73 -15.36
CA VAL A 637 -2.71 21.97 -16.04
C VAL A 637 -3.94 22.82 -16.38
N GLU A 638 -4.98 22.22 -16.96
CA GLU A 638 -6.21 22.92 -17.30
C GLU A 638 -6.91 23.50 -16.06
N ALA A 639 -7.06 22.71 -15.00
CA ALA A 639 -7.66 23.15 -13.74
C ALA A 639 -6.83 24.29 -13.10
N TYR A 640 -5.51 24.16 -13.13
CA TYR A 640 -4.59 25.12 -12.54
C TYR A 640 -4.58 26.46 -13.29
N ASP A 641 -4.59 26.43 -14.62
CA ASP A 641 -4.64 27.63 -15.45
C ASP A 641 -5.96 28.38 -15.24
N ASN A 642 -7.10 27.67 -15.26
CA ASN A 642 -8.39 28.29 -14.96
C ASN A 642 -8.45 28.87 -13.54
N LEU A 643 -7.79 28.24 -12.56
CA LEU A 643 -7.73 28.75 -11.20
C LEU A 643 -6.98 30.10 -11.14
N ILE A 644 -5.85 30.21 -11.85
CA ILE A 644 -5.05 31.44 -11.92
C ILE A 644 -5.83 32.55 -12.62
N ASP A 645 -6.53 32.22 -13.70
CA ASP A 645 -7.34 33.17 -14.48
C ASP A 645 -8.64 33.60 -13.77
N GLY A 646 -8.96 32.99 -12.62
CA GLY A 646 -10.21 33.25 -11.89
C GLY A 646 -11.44 32.72 -12.60
N VAL A 647 -11.28 31.74 -13.49
CA VAL A 647 -12.35 31.11 -14.26
C VAL A 647 -12.87 29.89 -13.50
N ALA A 648 -14.19 29.82 -13.32
CA ALA A 648 -14.82 28.66 -12.68
C ALA A 648 -14.59 27.40 -13.52
N TYR A 649 -14.09 26.34 -12.88
CA TYR A 649 -13.77 25.07 -13.54
C TYR A 649 -14.23 23.89 -12.69
N GLN A 650 -14.72 22.82 -13.33
CA GLN A 650 -15.39 21.70 -12.65
C GLN A 650 -14.54 20.97 -11.59
N ASN A 651 -13.21 20.98 -11.75
CA ASN A 651 -12.28 20.35 -10.82
C ASN A 651 -11.77 21.29 -9.72
N ASN A 652 -12.11 22.58 -9.80
CA ASN A 652 -11.70 23.61 -8.84
C ASN A 652 -12.83 23.87 -7.85
N TYR A 653 -12.52 23.80 -6.57
CA TYR A 653 -13.46 24.01 -5.48
C TYR A 653 -12.91 25.05 -4.51
N THR A 654 -13.77 25.97 -4.09
CA THR A 654 -13.42 26.97 -3.09
C THR A 654 -14.49 26.96 -2.01
N ILE A 655 -14.07 26.75 -0.75
CA ILE A 655 -14.99 26.72 0.39
C ILE A 655 -14.39 27.46 1.60
N PRO A 656 -15.21 28.10 2.45
CA PRO A 656 -14.74 28.56 3.74
C PRO A 656 -14.17 27.39 4.56
N GLN A 657 -12.92 27.50 5.04
CA GLN A 657 -12.24 26.42 5.77
C GLN A 657 -13.06 25.92 6.98
N SER A 658 -13.84 26.80 7.61
CA SER A 658 -14.72 26.46 8.74
C SER A 658 -15.77 25.38 8.39
N LYS A 659 -16.17 25.24 7.13
CA LYS A 659 -17.12 24.21 6.68
C LYS A 659 -16.56 22.79 6.76
N LEU A 660 -15.24 22.62 6.75
CA LEU A 660 -14.59 21.31 6.94
C LEU A 660 -14.83 20.73 8.34
N LYS A 661 -15.23 21.57 9.31
CA LYS A 661 -15.54 21.15 10.69
C LYS A 661 -16.92 20.52 10.86
N ILE A 662 -17.82 20.67 9.87
CA ILE A 662 -19.22 20.26 9.99
C ILE A 662 -19.35 18.73 10.12
N ILE A 663 -18.54 17.98 9.37
CA ILE A 663 -18.58 16.52 9.37
C ILE A 663 -17.71 15.99 10.51
N LYS A 664 -18.24 15.08 11.32
CA LYS A 664 -17.53 14.54 12.50
C LYS A 664 -16.17 13.92 12.13
N SER A 665 -15.15 14.23 12.93
CA SER A 665 -13.73 13.89 12.69
C SER A 665 -13.06 14.67 11.54
N TRP A 666 -13.75 15.69 11.02
CA TRP A 666 -13.27 16.70 10.07
C TRP A 666 -12.55 16.16 8.84
N PRO A 667 -13.13 15.18 8.10
CA PRO A 667 -12.55 14.75 6.85
C PRO A 667 -12.58 15.89 5.82
N PHE A 668 -11.60 15.95 4.92
CA PHE A 668 -11.50 17.00 3.89
C PHE A 668 -12.45 16.71 2.72
N ILE A 669 -13.75 16.75 2.98
CA ILE A 669 -14.80 16.54 1.97
C ILE A 669 -15.27 17.91 1.51
N TYR A 670 -14.67 18.45 0.46
CA TYR A 670 -14.93 19.83 0.01
C TYR A 670 -15.87 19.92 -1.20
N TRP A 671 -16.04 18.83 -1.96
CA TRP A 671 -16.78 18.82 -3.23
C TRP A 671 -18.30 18.66 -3.10
N ILE A 672 -18.81 18.26 -1.92
CA ILE A 672 -20.25 18.14 -1.70
C ILE A 672 -20.89 19.52 -1.44
N SER A 673 -22.14 19.67 -1.86
CA SER A 673 -22.93 20.88 -1.63
C SER A 673 -23.10 21.21 -0.14
N ASP A 674 -23.44 22.46 0.16
CA ASP A 674 -23.75 22.86 1.53
C ASP A 674 -24.98 22.14 2.08
N ASP A 675 -26.01 21.94 1.26
CA ASP A 675 -27.24 21.25 1.64
C ASP A 675 -26.97 19.80 2.02
N PHE A 676 -26.17 19.09 1.22
CA PHE A 676 -25.75 17.72 1.56
C PHE A 676 -24.88 17.72 2.81
N ARG A 677 -23.93 18.65 2.93
CA ARG A 677 -23.06 18.79 4.10
C ARG A 677 -23.86 18.99 5.40
N GLN A 678 -24.95 19.76 5.38
CA GLN A 678 -25.80 19.94 6.57
C GLN A 678 -26.44 18.64 7.05
N LYS A 679 -26.69 17.67 6.16
CA LYS A 679 -27.30 16.38 6.53
C LYS A 679 -26.43 15.60 7.52
N PHE A 680 -25.11 15.79 7.53
CA PHE A 680 -24.22 15.19 8.53
C PHE A 680 -24.40 15.71 9.97
N LYS A 681 -25.17 16.79 10.17
CA LYS A 681 -25.57 17.27 11.50
C LYS A 681 -26.80 16.55 12.07
N SER A 682 -27.54 15.81 11.23
CA SER A 682 -28.69 15.01 11.66
C SER A 682 -28.27 13.76 12.42
N GLU A 683 -29.23 12.99 12.93
CA GLU A 683 -28.95 11.72 13.60
C GLU A 683 -28.19 10.77 12.66
N SER A 684 -27.14 10.15 13.19
CA SER A 684 -26.30 9.21 12.46
C SER A 684 -26.71 7.76 12.73
N VAL A 685 -26.13 6.83 11.97
CA VAL A 685 -26.21 5.39 12.25
C VAL A 685 -25.82 5.09 13.70
N LYS A 686 -24.83 5.79 14.27
CA LYS A 686 -24.46 5.63 15.68
C LYS A 686 -25.58 5.99 16.64
N ASP A 687 -26.41 6.97 16.31
CA ASP A 687 -27.48 7.44 17.20
C ASP A 687 -28.69 6.52 17.12
N LEU A 688 -29.01 6.03 15.92
CA LEU A 688 -30.24 5.28 15.64
C LEU A 688 -30.09 3.76 15.68
N LEU A 689 -28.87 3.22 15.45
CA LEU A 689 -28.57 1.80 15.27
C LEU A 689 -27.32 1.38 16.07
N LYS A 690 -27.10 0.08 16.24
CA LYS A 690 -25.86 -0.47 16.82
C LYS A 690 -25.03 -1.11 15.72
N ASN A 691 -24.04 -0.40 15.21
CA ASN A 691 -22.99 -1.01 14.38
C ASN A 691 -21.85 -1.50 15.28
N CYS A 692 -21.35 -2.72 15.06
CA CYS A 692 -20.24 -3.26 15.84
C CYS A 692 -19.53 -4.43 15.17
N GLN A 693 -18.28 -4.65 15.60
CA GLN A 693 -17.53 -5.88 15.31
C GLN A 693 -17.89 -6.99 16.31
N GLY A 694 -17.80 -8.24 15.87
CA GLY A 694 -18.10 -9.41 16.69
C GLY A 694 -16.85 -10.12 17.21
N LEU A 695 -16.85 -11.44 17.15
CA LEU A 695 -15.80 -12.31 17.68
C LEU A 695 -14.57 -12.31 16.76
N ALA A 696 -13.39 -11.93 17.28
CA ALA A 696 -12.11 -12.26 16.66
C ALA A 696 -11.55 -13.55 17.29
N THR A 697 -11.52 -14.64 16.54
CA THR A 697 -11.04 -15.95 17.05
C THR A 697 -9.54 -15.99 17.31
N ALA A 698 -8.76 -15.14 16.63
CA ALA A 698 -7.29 -15.12 16.60
C ALA A 698 -6.61 -16.43 16.10
N ASN A 699 -7.37 -17.50 15.86
CA ASN A 699 -6.92 -18.71 15.18
C ASN A 699 -8.10 -19.37 14.43
N ASN A 700 -8.34 -18.92 13.20
CA ASN A 700 -9.45 -19.42 12.38
C ASN A 700 -9.38 -20.94 12.16
N ASN A 701 -8.18 -21.51 11.95
CA ASN A 701 -8.03 -22.93 11.64
C ASN A 701 -8.42 -23.84 12.82
N ARG A 702 -8.27 -23.35 14.06
CA ARG A 702 -8.67 -24.08 15.26
C ARG A 702 -10.18 -24.00 15.50
N PHE A 703 -10.75 -22.80 15.37
CA PHE A 703 -12.10 -22.52 15.85
C PHE A 703 -13.19 -22.49 14.77
N LEU A 704 -12.83 -22.48 13.48
CA LEU A 704 -13.79 -22.36 12.38
C LEU A 704 -13.78 -23.60 11.49
N ARG A 705 -14.96 -23.96 11.01
CA ARG A 705 -15.21 -25.03 10.02
C ARG A 705 -16.18 -24.52 8.98
N PHE A 706 -16.11 -24.99 7.74
CA PHE A 706 -17.26 -24.90 6.85
C PHE A 706 -18.37 -25.80 7.38
N TRP A 707 -19.63 -25.46 7.12
CA TRP A 707 -20.76 -26.23 7.64
C TRP A 707 -20.72 -27.70 7.19
N TRP A 708 -20.21 -27.99 5.99
CA TRP A 708 -20.02 -29.36 5.50
C TRP A 708 -18.77 -30.07 6.04
N GLU A 709 -17.98 -29.46 6.92
CA GLU A 709 -16.87 -30.13 7.62
C GLU A 709 -17.30 -30.68 9.00
N LEU A 710 -18.60 -30.70 9.30
CA LEU A 710 -19.15 -31.09 10.59
C LEU A 710 -20.14 -32.25 10.44
N SER A 711 -20.23 -33.09 11.47
CA SER A 711 -21.21 -34.17 11.50
C SER A 711 -22.64 -33.64 11.69
N SER A 712 -23.64 -34.35 11.15
CA SER A 712 -25.05 -33.95 11.25
C SER A 712 -25.56 -33.88 12.71
N SER A 713 -24.95 -34.65 13.62
CA SER A 713 -25.21 -34.61 15.06
C SER A 713 -24.74 -33.34 15.77
N ASP A 714 -23.79 -32.60 15.17
CA ASP A 714 -23.19 -31.42 15.79
C ASP A 714 -23.92 -30.11 15.45
N PHE A 715 -24.88 -30.14 14.52
CA PHE A 715 -25.78 -29.01 14.21
C PHE A 715 -26.84 -28.85 15.31
N ASN A 716 -26.42 -28.65 16.55
CA ASN A 716 -27.36 -28.39 17.64
C ASN A 716 -27.63 -26.88 17.75
N ILE A 717 -28.58 -26.40 16.94
CA ILE A 717 -29.05 -25.00 16.97
C ILE A 717 -29.60 -24.62 18.35
N ASP A 718 -30.12 -25.60 19.10
CA ASP A 718 -30.65 -25.41 20.46
C ASP A 718 -29.61 -25.71 21.57
N GLY A 719 -28.44 -26.27 21.22
CA GLY A 719 -27.42 -26.77 22.16
C GLY A 719 -26.09 -26.00 22.20
N ASN A 720 -25.87 -25.00 21.34
CA ASN A 720 -24.71 -24.09 21.32
C ASN A 720 -23.32 -24.71 21.01
N ASP A 721 -23.19 -25.90 20.39
CA ASP A 721 -21.85 -26.48 20.12
C ASP A 721 -21.14 -25.87 18.90
N TRP A 722 -21.74 -25.91 17.71
CA TRP A 722 -21.25 -25.19 16.52
C TRP A 722 -22.32 -24.23 16.01
N VAL A 723 -21.92 -22.97 15.73
CA VAL A 723 -22.86 -21.89 15.40
C VAL A 723 -22.42 -21.19 14.12
N TYR A 724 -23.37 -20.84 13.23
CA TYR A 724 -23.06 -20.07 12.02
C TYR A 724 -22.30 -18.78 12.34
N TYR A 725 -21.27 -18.51 11.54
CA TYR A 725 -20.29 -17.46 11.77
C TYR A 725 -20.08 -16.60 10.52
N ALA A 726 -20.61 -15.37 10.56
CA ALA A 726 -20.47 -14.41 9.46
C ALA A 726 -19.08 -13.79 9.46
N LYS A 727 -18.24 -14.13 8.46
CA LYS A 727 -16.80 -13.77 8.41
C LYS A 727 -16.41 -12.63 7.43
N GLY A 728 -17.38 -12.10 6.69
CA GLY A 728 -17.12 -11.38 5.44
C GLY A 728 -17.03 -12.35 4.26
N GLY A 729 -16.61 -11.89 3.09
CA GLY A 729 -16.62 -12.71 1.87
C GLY A 729 -16.73 -11.85 0.60
N PRO A 730 -16.92 -12.48 -0.58
CA PRO A 730 -17.04 -11.76 -1.85
C PRO A 730 -18.21 -10.77 -1.84
N TYR A 731 -18.16 -9.78 -2.73
CA TYR A 731 -19.22 -8.78 -2.86
C TYR A 731 -20.56 -9.46 -3.16
N LYS A 732 -21.53 -9.35 -2.25
CA LYS A 732 -22.86 -9.96 -2.38
C LYS A 732 -23.88 -9.15 -1.57
N LYS A 733 -24.92 -8.66 -2.25
CA LYS A 733 -26.04 -7.92 -1.65
C LYS A 733 -27.13 -8.87 -1.15
N TRP A 734 -27.98 -8.38 -0.25
CA TRP A 734 -29.23 -8.99 0.23
C TRP A 734 -29.08 -10.23 1.12
N SER A 735 -28.43 -11.31 0.69
CA SER A 735 -28.27 -12.55 1.48
C SER A 735 -27.04 -13.38 1.10
N GLY A 736 -26.58 -14.26 2.01
CA GLY A 736 -25.51 -15.24 1.76
C GLY A 736 -24.18 -14.95 2.48
N ASN A 737 -23.09 -15.56 1.99
CA ASN A 737 -21.75 -15.58 2.60
C ASN A 737 -21.74 -16.12 4.05
N LEU A 738 -22.62 -17.07 4.34
CA LEU A 738 -22.74 -17.71 5.65
C LEU A 738 -22.32 -19.18 5.56
N TRP A 739 -21.04 -19.40 5.26
CA TRP A 739 -20.50 -20.75 5.00
C TRP A 739 -19.80 -21.36 6.21
N LEU A 740 -19.34 -20.51 7.15
CA LEU A 740 -18.54 -20.93 8.28
C LEU A 740 -19.41 -21.14 9.52
N MET A 741 -18.94 -22.03 10.38
CA MET A 741 -19.41 -22.25 11.74
C MET A 741 -18.24 -22.07 12.70
N VAL A 742 -18.52 -21.55 13.90
CA VAL A 742 -17.57 -21.37 14.98
C VAL A 742 -17.88 -22.34 16.12
N ASN A 743 -16.84 -22.94 16.69
CA ASN A 743 -16.97 -23.74 17.91
C ASN A 743 -17.37 -22.81 19.07
N TRP A 744 -18.60 -23.00 19.53
CA TRP A 744 -19.21 -22.24 20.61
C TRP A 744 -19.60 -23.12 21.81
N LYS A 745 -19.10 -24.36 21.84
CA LYS A 745 -19.33 -25.33 22.91
C LYS A 745 -19.08 -24.72 24.28
N SER A 746 -19.96 -25.06 25.22
CA SER A 746 -19.92 -24.51 26.58
C SER A 746 -19.90 -22.98 26.60
N SER A 747 -20.71 -22.34 25.72
CA SER A 747 -20.77 -20.87 25.57
C SER A 747 -19.45 -20.22 25.12
N GLY A 748 -18.68 -20.94 24.29
CA GLY A 748 -17.44 -20.48 23.68
C GLY A 748 -16.25 -20.47 24.64
N GLN A 749 -16.24 -21.30 25.69
CA GLN A 749 -15.20 -21.30 26.73
C GLN A 749 -13.79 -21.44 26.13
N ASP A 750 -13.61 -22.32 25.15
CA ASP A 750 -12.32 -22.57 24.50
C ASP A 750 -11.81 -21.35 23.74
N VAL A 751 -12.66 -20.74 22.89
CA VAL A 751 -12.26 -19.56 22.13
C VAL A 751 -12.07 -18.36 23.06
N LYS A 752 -12.87 -18.21 24.13
CA LYS A 752 -12.73 -17.14 25.11
C LYS A 752 -11.40 -17.19 25.87
N ASN A 753 -10.92 -18.40 26.19
CA ASN A 753 -9.69 -18.60 26.95
C ASN A 753 -8.43 -18.78 26.08
N TYR A 754 -8.54 -18.58 24.76
CA TYR A 754 -7.39 -18.70 23.87
C TYR A 754 -6.33 -17.62 24.17
N THR A 755 -5.16 -18.06 24.62
CA THR A 755 -4.03 -17.23 25.07
C THR A 755 -2.76 -17.54 24.27
N ASP A 756 -1.75 -16.68 24.34
CA ASP A 756 -0.39 -17.04 23.93
C ASP A 756 0.39 -17.74 25.04
N ASP A 757 1.62 -18.16 24.72
CA ASP A 757 2.56 -18.83 25.63
C ASP A 757 2.87 -18.03 26.91
N LYS A 758 2.57 -16.72 26.93
CA LYS A 758 2.74 -15.83 28.08
C LYS A 758 1.42 -15.60 28.85
N GLY A 759 0.36 -16.32 28.52
CA GLY A 759 -0.96 -16.23 29.14
C GLY A 759 -1.79 -15.01 28.71
N LYS A 760 -1.35 -14.23 27.71
CA LYS A 760 -2.12 -13.07 27.23
C LYS A 760 -3.24 -13.54 26.31
N GLN A 761 -4.48 -13.18 26.62
CA GLN A 761 -5.63 -13.51 25.78
C GLN A 761 -5.41 -12.98 24.35
N LYS A 762 -5.58 -13.86 23.36
CA LYS A 762 -5.44 -13.56 21.92
C LYS A 762 -6.78 -13.30 21.26
N SER A 763 -7.77 -14.16 21.51
CA SER A 763 -9.13 -13.99 21.01
C SER A 763 -9.80 -12.74 21.60
N ARG A 764 -10.77 -12.18 20.88
CA ARG A 764 -11.54 -11.00 21.32
C ARG A 764 -13.04 -11.26 21.10
N PRO A 765 -13.73 -11.91 22.04
CA PRO A 765 -15.19 -11.95 22.05
C PRO A 765 -15.69 -10.53 22.40
N GLN A 766 -16.29 -9.86 21.42
CA GLN A 766 -16.80 -8.49 21.59
C GLN A 766 -18.30 -8.46 21.27
N ASN A 767 -19.02 -7.59 21.98
CA ASN A 767 -20.46 -7.36 21.78
C ASN A 767 -21.33 -8.63 21.88
N GLU A 768 -21.02 -9.56 22.78
CA GLU A 768 -21.76 -10.83 22.94
C GLU A 768 -23.27 -10.64 23.16
N ALA A 769 -23.70 -9.50 23.73
CA ALA A 769 -25.11 -9.17 23.95
C ALA A 769 -25.95 -9.05 22.65
N VAL A 770 -25.31 -9.00 21.48
CA VAL A 770 -26.00 -9.03 20.17
C VAL A 770 -25.79 -10.33 19.40
N TYR A 771 -25.06 -11.30 19.95
CA TYR A 771 -24.96 -12.61 19.33
C TYR A 771 -26.34 -13.26 19.25
N PHE A 772 -26.54 -14.09 18.23
CA PHE A 772 -27.79 -14.80 17.96
C PHE A 772 -28.99 -13.91 17.63
N LYS A 773 -28.84 -12.58 17.58
CA LYS A 773 -29.90 -11.67 17.13
C LYS A 773 -29.88 -11.52 15.62
N GLU A 774 -31.05 -11.29 15.05
CA GLU A 774 -31.14 -10.87 13.65
C GLU A 774 -30.56 -9.45 13.48
N GLY A 775 -29.90 -9.23 12.36
CA GLY A 775 -29.30 -7.94 12.01
C GLY A 775 -28.88 -7.89 10.56
N ILE A 776 -27.88 -7.08 10.25
CA ILE A 776 -27.30 -6.94 8.91
C ILE A 776 -25.80 -7.11 9.03
N THR A 777 -25.24 -8.10 8.34
CA THR A 777 -23.78 -8.28 8.24
C THR A 777 -23.27 -7.68 6.94
N TYR A 778 -22.03 -7.21 6.92
CA TYR A 778 -21.44 -6.66 5.71
C TYR A 778 -19.98 -7.06 5.53
N SER A 779 -19.56 -7.23 4.29
CA SER A 779 -18.14 -7.40 3.96
C SER A 779 -17.47 -6.03 4.01
N ALA A 780 -16.62 -5.78 5.00
CA ALA A 780 -16.02 -4.47 5.23
C ALA A 780 -14.88 -4.11 4.25
N SER A 781 -14.31 -5.11 3.58
CA SER A 781 -13.15 -4.96 2.71
C SER A 781 -13.47 -5.40 1.27
N GLY A 782 -13.13 -4.56 0.29
CA GLY A 782 -13.32 -4.85 -1.14
C GLY A 782 -13.27 -3.60 -2.02
N SER A 783 -12.90 -3.76 -3.29
CA SER A 783 -12.83 -2.65 -4.26
C SER A 783 -14.20 -2.14 -4.72
N LYS A 784 -15.26 -2.96 -4.63
CA LYS A 784 -16.65 -2.57 -4.90
C LYS A 784 -17.35 -1.93 -3.69
N GLY A 785 -16.60 -1.56 -2.64
CA GLY A 785 -17.16 -1.06 -1.38
C GLY A 785 -17.80 -2.17 -0.52
N PRO A 786 -18.45 -1.79 0.60
CA PRO A 786 -19.11 -2.73 1.48
C PRO A 786 -20.40 -3.28 0.85
N SER A 787 -20.66 -4.58 1.04
CA SER A 787 -21.90 -5.22 0.60
C SER A 787 -22.68 -5.75 1.80
N TYR A 788 -23.98 -5.44 1.86
CA TYR A 788 -24.81 -5.67 3.04
C TYR A 788 -25.82 -6.79 2.81
N ARG A 789 -25.93 -7.68 3.79
CA ARG A 789 -26.76 -8.88 3.75
C ARG A 789 -27.52 -9.05 5.05
N ILE A 790 -28.69 -9.65 4.99
CA ILE A 790 -29.41 -10.07 6.19
C ILE A 790 -28.53 -11.04 7.00
N LEU A 791 -28.37 -10.78 8.30
CA LEU A 791 -27.78 -11.70 9.28
C LEU A 791 -28.93 -12.44 9.96
N PRO A 792 -29.12 -13.75 9.71
CA PRO A 792 -30.19 -14.52 10.34
C PRO A 792 -30.03 -14.57 11.86
N LYS A 793 -31.16 -14.78 12.56
CA LYS A 793 -31.15 -15.14 13.98
C LYS A 793 -30.31 -16.40 14.20
N GLY A 794 -29.66 -16.51 15.36
CA GLY A 794 -28.85 -17.69 15.71
C GLY A 794 -27.40 -17.64 15.21
N CYS A 795 -26.93 -16.53 14.64
CA CYS A 795 -25.55 -16.40 14.15
C CYS A 795 -24.63 -15.63 15.12
N ILE A 796 -23.33 -15.91 15.03
CA ILE A 796 -22.24 -15.06 15.50
C ILE A 796 -21.60 -14.40 14.27
N PHE A 797 -20.93 -13.26 14.46
CA PHE A 797 -20.29 -12.50 13.38
C PHE A 797 -18.87 -12.12 13.78
N ASP A 798 -18.01 -11.83 12.80
CA ASP A 798 -16.60 -11.53 13.01
C ASP A 798 -16.24 -10.04 12.85
N VAL A 799 -14.95 -9.76 12.67
CA VAL A 799 -14.42 -8.44 12.33
C VAL A 799 -14.67 -8.09 10.85
N GLY A 800 -14.37 -9.00 9.90
CA GLY A 800 -14.56 -8.80 8.45
C GLY A 800 -16.01 -8.80 7.97
N GLY A 801 -16.91 -9.31 8.81
CA GLY A 801 -18.35 -9.47 8.73
C GLY A 801 -19.06 -8.72 9.86
N SER A 802 -18.49 -7.59 10.29
CA SER A 802 -19.10 -6.67 11.26
C SER A 802 -20.58 -6.41 10.92
N SER A 803 -21.38 -6.11 11.93
CA SER A 803 -22.84 -6.15 11.80
C SER A 803 -23.57 -4.97 12.45
N ILE A 804 -24.69 -4.60 11.84
CA ILE A 804 -25.59 -3.53 12.23
C ILE A 804 -26.87 -4.14 12.81
N PHE A 805 -27.24 -3.71 14.00
CA PHE A 805 -28.39 -4.22 14.74
C PHE A 805 -29.43 -3.12 15.00
N PRO A 806 -30.72 -3.39 14.70
CA PRO A 806 -31.86 -2.48 14.94
C PRO A 806 -32.29 -2.47 16.42
N ILE A 807 -31.35 -2.36 17.35
CA ILE A 807 -31.63 -2.46 18.79
C ILE A 807 -31.73 -1.10 19.51
N LYS A 808 -31.54 0.02 18.81
CA LYS A 808 -31.69 1.38 19.36
C LYS A 808 -33.04 2.00 18.97
N LYS A 809 -33.08 3.24 18.48
CA LYS A 809 -34.33 3.98 18.24
C LYS A 809 -35.11 3.45 17.04
N TYR A 810 -34.43 3.14 15.94
CA TYR A 810 -35.06 2.66 14.71
C TYR A 810 -34.96 1.13 14.60
N LYS A 811 -36.04 0.48 14.13
CA LYS A 811 -36.27 -0.98 14.29
C LYS A 811 -36.44 -1.79 13.00
N ASN A 812 -36.67 -1.15 11.86
CA ASN A 812 -37.00 -1.86 10.63
C ASN A 812 -35.73 -2.42 9.94
N THR A 813 -35.44 -3.71 10.14
CA THR A 813 -34.26 -4.38 9.57
C THR A 813 -34.20 -4.25 8.04
N HIS A 814 -35.33 -4.38 7.35
CA HIS A 814 -35.37 -4.43 5.89
C HIS A 814 -35.21 -3.06 5.25
N TYR A 815 -35.75 -2.00 5.85
CA TYR A 815 -35.43 -0.63 5.44
C TYR A 815 -33.94 -0.33 5.63
N ILE A 816 -33.36 -0.70 6.78
CA ILE A 816 -31.93 -0.47 7.05
C ILE A 816 -31.08 -1.21 6.00
N LEU A 817 -31.41 -2.46 5.68
CA LEU A 817 -30.72 -3.25 4.66
C LEU A 817 -30.78 -2.60 3.28
N ALA A 818 -31.96 -2.09 2.88
CA ALA A 818 -32.14 -1.41 1.61
C ALA A 818 -31.39 -0.09 1.54
N PHE A 819 -31.44 0.72 2.61
CA PHE A 819 -30.66 1.96 2.69
C PHE A 819 -29.17 1.67 2.49
N PHE A 820 -28.62 0.68 3.19
CA PHE A 820 -27.19 0.39 3.09
C PHE A 820 -26.74 -0.15 1.72
N ASN A 821 -27.63 -0.86 1.01
CA ASN A 821 -27.41 -1.29 -0.38
C ASN A 821 -27.78 -0.22 -1.42
N SER A 822 -28.20 0.98 -1.01
CA SER A 822 -28.50 2.09 -1.93
C SER A 822 -27.24 2.79 -2.43
N VAL A 823 -27.34 3.39 -3.62
CA VAL A 823 -26.25 4.21 -4.20
C VAL A 823 -25.87 5.39 -3.30
N LEU A 824 -26.84 5.99 -2.59
CA LEU A 824 -26.57 7.10 -1.68
C LEU A 824 -25.70 6.66 -0.50
N SER A 825 -26.02 5.53 0.11
CA SER A 825 -25.22 4.98 1.22
C SER A 825 -23.79 4.70 0.76
N ASN A 826 -23.62 4.09 -0.42
CA ASN A 826 -22.29 3.81 -0.97
C ASN A 826 -21.50 5.10 -1.21
N TYR A 827 -22.13 6.11 -1.82
CA TYR A 827 -21.50 7.41 -2.05
C TYR A 827 -21.03 8.08 -0.73
N ILE A 828 -21.88 8.05 0.31
CA ILE A 828 -21.54 8.64 1.61
C ILE A 828 -20.36 7.91 2.26
N ILE A 829 -20.34 6.57 2.25
CA ILE A 829 -19.24 5.82 2.86
C ILE A 829 -17.91 6.05 2.10
N GLU A 830 -17.95 6.13 0.77
CA GLU A 830 -16.78 6.46 -0.05
C GLU A 830 -16.29 7.89 0.21
N CYS A 831 -17.18 8.84 0.47
CA CYS A 831 -16.78 10.19 0.90
C CYS A 831 -16.08 10.19 2.27
N LEU A 832 -16.55 9.36 3.22
CA LEU A 832 -16.03 9.30 4.58
C LEU A 832 -14.72 8.52 4.70
N ASN A 833 -14.55 7.50 3.86
CA ASN A 833 -13.37 6.65 3.77
C ASN A 833 -13.31 6.02 2.36
N PRO A 834 -12.48 6.52 1.43
CA PRO A 834 -12.36 5.97 0.08
C PRO A 834 -11.43 4.75 -0.02
N THR A 835 -10.88 4.26 1.10
CA THR A 835 -9.97 3.10 1.09
C THR A 835 -10.72 1.79 0.92
N VAL A 836 -10.04 0.72 0.53
CA VAL A 836 -10.65 -0.61 0.34
C VAL A 836 -11.18 -1.24 1.62
N ASN A 837 -10.89 -0.70 2.80
CA ASN A 837 -11.27 -1.28 4.09
C ASN A 837 -12.06 -0.29 4.95
N LYS A 838 -13.38 -0.46 4.99
CA LYS A 838 -14.29 0.41 5.75
C LYS A 838 -14.37 -0.05 7.21
N GLN A 839 -14.22 0.88 8.16
CA GLN A 839 -14.27 0.54 9.58
C GLN A 839 -15.67 0.74 10.17
N VAL A 840 -15.97 0.07 11.29
CA VAL A 840 -17.22 0.25 12.05
C VAL A 840 -17.50 1.72 12.33
N GLY A 841 -16.45 2.47 12.70
CA GLY A 841 -16.53 3.90 12.99
C GLY A 841 -16.84 4.79 11.78
N ASP A 842 -16.60 4.31 10.56
CA ASP A 842 -16.95 5.05 9.33
C ASP A 842 -18.46 4.94 9.07
N ILE A 843 -19.00 3.72 9.15
CA ILE A 843 -20.43 3.46 9.01
C ILE A 843 -21.23 4.15 10.13
N GLU A 844 -20.70 4.21 11.36
CA GLU A 844 -21.31 4.95 12.48
C GLU A 844 -21.54 6.44 12.17
N ARG A 845 -20.77 7.05 11.26
CA ARG A 845 -20.85 8.48 10.91
C ARG A 845 -21.84 8.80 9.79
N ILE A 846 -22.41 7.79 9.14
CA ILE A 846 -23.38 7.98 8.05
C ILE A 846 -24.64 8.65 8.63
N PRO A 847 -25.11 9.78 8.07
CA PRO A 847 -26.42 10.36 8.44
C PRO A 847 -27.52 9.38 8.07
N PHE A 848 -28.49 9.19 8.96
CA PHE A 848 -29.56 8.22 8.78
C PHE A 848 -30.93 8.87 8.98
N VAL A 849 -31.73 8.93 7.91
CA VAL A 849 -33.06 9.54 7.92
C VAL A 849 -34.13 8.46 8.14
N ILE A 850 -35.05 8.73 9.07
CA ILE A 850 -36.23 7.90 9.30
C ILE A 850 -37.31 8.30 8.26
N PRO A 851 -37.78 7.36 7.43
CA PRO A 851 -38.76 7.62 6.37
C PRO A 851 -40.17 7.81 6.94
N ASP A 852 -41.11 8.31 6.13
CA ASP A 852 -42.53 8.20 6.45
C ASP A 852 -43.04 6.74 6.32
N LYS A 853 -44.26 6.46 6.82
CA LYS A 853 -44.77 5.09 6.89
C LYS A 853 -45.03 4.47 5.51
N THR A 854 -45.41 5.27 4.52
CA THR A 854 -45.69 4.80 3.15
C THR A 854 -44.38 4.40 2.48
N GLN A 855 -43.39 5.29 2.51
CA GLN A 855 -42.05 5.05 1.99
C GLN A 855 -41.37 3.87 2.69
N GLU A 856 -41.48 3.79 4.03
CA GLU A 856 -40.95 2.67 4.83
C GLU A 856 -41.52 1.33 4.37
N THR A 857 -42.84 1.25 4.20
CA THR A 857 -43.54 0.01 3.86
C THR A 857 -43.17 -0.46 2.45
N LEU A 858 -43.06 0.46 1.49
CA LEU A 858 -42.61 0.15 0.12
C LEU A 858 -41.18 -0.42 0.11
N ILE A 859 -40.24 0.29 0.73
CA ILE A 859 -38.83 -0.11 0.75
C ILE A 859 -38.65 -1.43 1.51
N GLU A 860 -39.35 -1.61 2.64
CA GLU A 860 -39.35 -2.87 3.38
C GLU A 860 -39.81 -4.04 2.50
N PHE A 861 -40.92 -3.88 1.79
CA PHE A 861 -41.43 -4.91 0.89
C PHE A 861 -40.43 -5.26 -0.23
N LEU A 862 -39.85 -4.26 -0.90
CA LEU A 862 -38.87 -4.47 -1.98
C LEU A 862 -37.59 -5.13 -1.46
N SER A 863 -37.13 -4.74 -0.27
CA SER A 863 -35.98 -5.32 0.42
C SER A 863 -36.23 -6.80 0.79
N GLN A 864 -37.38 -7.11 1.38
CA GLN A 864 -37.79 -8.48 1.67
C GLN A 864 -37.86 -9.31 0.39
N ARG A 865 -38.41 -8.75 -0.69
CA ARG A 865 -38.47 -9.40 -1.99
C ARG A 865 -37.06 -9.71 -2.53
N ASN A 866 -36.13 -8.75 -2.46
CA ASN A 866 -34.74 -8.97 -2.89
C ASN A 866 -34.04 -10.05 -2.07
N VAL A 867 -34.26 -10.09 -0.75
CA VAL A 867 -33.75 -11.15 0.12
C VAL A 867 -34.30 -12.51 -0.30
N SER A 868 -35.61 -12.64 -0.51
CA SER A 868 -36.24 -13.90 -0.90
C SER A 868 -35.77 -14.40 -2.27
N ILE A 869 -35.68 -13.52 -3.27
CA ILE A 869 -35.17 -13.88 -4.60
C ILE A 869 -33.70 -14.31 -4.51
N SER A 870 -32.89 -13.58 -3.73
CA SER A 870 -31.48 -13.90 -3.51
C SER A 870 -31.31 -15.28 -2.84
N ARG A 871 -32.17 -15.63 -1.87
CA ARG A 871 -32.20 -16.97 -1.25
C ARG A 871 -32.55 -18.05 -2.27
N GLU A 872 -33.59 -17.85 -3.09
CA GLU A 872 -34.02 -18.81 -4.13
C GLU A 872 -32.90 -19.13 -5.13
N ILE A 873 -32.14 -18.13 -5.58
CA ILE A 873 -31.00 -18.34 -6.47
C ILE A 873 -29.90 -19.15 -5.75
N ARG A 874 -29.56 -18.76 -4.52
CA ARG A 874 -28.48 -19.39 -3.74
C ARG A 874 -28.79 -20.81 -3.30
N ALA A 875 -30.05 -21.15 -3.03
CA ALA A 875 -30.46 -22.50 -2.64
C ALA A 875 -30.15 -23.55 -3.73
N THR A 876 -29.72 -23.11 -4.92
CA THR A 876 -29.22 -23.98 -6.00
C THR A 876 -27.70 -24.16 -6.02
N GLU A 877 -26.94 -23.40 -5.21
CA GLU A 877 -25.48 -23.47 -5.10
C GLU A 877 -25.07 -24.59 -4.13
N LEU A 878 -24.21 -25.52 -4.57
CA LEU A 878 -23.87 -26.76 -3.84
C LEU A 878 -23.33 -26.56 -2.42
N PHE A 879 -22.65 -25.44 -2.18
CA PHE A 879 -22.00 -25.10 -0.91
C PHE A 879 -22.87 -24.22 0.00
N ASP A 880 -24.10 -23.91 -0.40
CA ASP A 880 -25.03 -23.15 0.42
C ASP A 880 -25.68 -24.05 1.48
N GLY A 881 -25.85 -23.55 2.71
CA GLY A 881 -26.46 -24.34 3.79
C GLY A 881 -27.94 -24.66 3.58
N GLU A 882 -28.59 -23.97 2.64
CA GLU A 882 -29.98 -24.22 2.23
C GLU A 882 -30.08 -25.12 0.98
N TYR A 883 -28.96 -25.66 0.47
CA TYR A 883 -28.95 -26.56 -0.69
C TYR A 883 -29.64 -27.89 -0.38
N ASP A 884 -30.67 -28.22 -1.17
CA ASP A 884 -31.38 -29.52 -1.09
C ASP A 884 -30.96 -30.45 -2.23
N LYS A 885 -31.10 -30.00 -3.48
CA LYS A 885 -30.82 -30.80 -4.67
C LYS A 885 -30.43 -29.94 -5.86
N SER A 886 -29.76 -30.54 -6.85
CA SER A 886 -29.43 -29.85 -8.09
C SER A 886 -30.68 -29.35 -8.84
N PRO A 887 -30.68 -28.10 -9.37
CA PRO A 887 -31.79 -27.59 -10.17
C PRO A 887 -32.00 -28.38 -11.48
N LEU A 888 -30.97 -29.09 -11.97
CA LEU A 888 -31.06 -29.90 -13.18
C LEU A 888 -31.94 -31.15 -13.00
N LEU A 889 -32.19 -31.60 -11.76
CA LEU A 889 -33.08 -32.72 -11.49
C LEU A 889 -34.54 -32.43 -11.82
N SER A 890 -34.94 -31.17 -11.92
CA SER A 890 -36.34 -30.82 -12.22
C SER A 890 -36.70 -30.99 -13.71
N PHE A 891 -35.75 -31.40 -14.55
CA PHE A 891 -35.90 -31.47 -16.00
C PHE A 891 -35.73 -32.90 -16.53
N HIS A 892 -36.78 -33.71 -16.42
CA HIS A 892 -36.78 -35.10 -16.90
C HIS A 892 -37.14 -35.23 -18.40
N SER A 893 -37.83 -34.23 -18.97
CA SER A 893 -38.28 -34.23 -20.36
C SER A 893 -37.55 -33.15 -21.18
N GLY A 894 -36.65 -33.55 -22.09
CA GLY A 894 -35.96 -32.64 -23.02
C GLY A 894 -34.44 -32.81 -23.07
N ASP A 895 -33.77 -32.06 -23.95
CA ASP A 895 -32.31 -32.01 -24.00
C ASP A 895 -31.73 -31.09 -22.90
N TRP A 896 -30.48 -31.34 -22.50
CA TRP A 896 -29.80 -30.59 -21.44
C TRP A 896 -29.67 -29.09 -21.72
N ARG A 897 -29.46 -28.72 -22.99
CA ARG A 897 -29.26 -27.33 -23.38
C ARG A 897 -30.53 -26.51 -23.17
N SER A 898 -31.69 -27.08 -23.50
CA SER A 898 -33.00 -26.49 -23.27
C SER A 898 -33.32 -26.32 -21.78
N ALA A 899 -33.00 -27.33 -20.96
CA ALA A 899 -33.15 -27.25 -19.51
C ALA A 899 -32.30 -26.12 -18.91
N ILE A 900 -31.02 -26.06 -19.26
CA ILE A 900 -30.09 -25.05 -18.77
C ILE A 900 -30.48 -23.66 -19.26
N THR A 901 -30.90 -23.52 -20.52
CA THR A 901 -31.40 -22.25 -21.05
C THR A 901 -32.62 -21.77 -20.27
N SER A 902 -33.55 -22.67 -19.95
CA SER A 902 -34.76 -22.34 -19.15
C SER A 902 -34.40 -21.92 -17.73
N LEU A 903 -33.46 -22.61 -17.09
CA LEU A 903 -32.94 -22.25 -15.76
C LEU A 903 -32.28 -20.87 -15.77
N LEU A 904 -31.38 -20.61 -16.72
CA LEU A 904 -30.69 -19.32 -16.83
C LEU A 904 -31.65 -18.18 -17.18
N ASN A 905 -32.67 -18.42 -18.01
CA ASN A 905 -33.71 -17.43 -18.29
C ASN A 905 -34.50 -17.07 -17.03
N ARG A 906 -34.82 -18.06 -16.19
CA ARG A 906 -35.49 -17.84 -14.90
C ARG A 906 -34.58 -17.10 -13.91
N GLU A 907 -33.32 -17.51 -13.80
CA GLU A 907 -32.31 -16.86 -12.95
C GLU A 907 -32.09 -15.39 -13.38
N ASN A 908 -31.97 -15.13 -14.68
CA ASN A 908 -31.86 -13.78 -15.24
C ASN A 908 -33.10 -12.95 -14.94
N HIS A 909 -34.30 -13.50 -15.07
CA HIS A 909 -35.55 -12.79 -14.71
C HIS A 909 -35.54 -12.36 -13.23
N PHE A 910 -35.15 -13.27 -12.33
CA PHE A 910 -35.02 -12.99 -10.90
C PHE A 910 -33.97 -11.92 -10.60
N ARG A 911 -32.80 -11.98 -11.23
CA ARG A 911 -31.76 -10.96 -11.11
C ARG A 911 -32.23 -9.60 -11.66
N THR A 912 -32.95 -9.60 -12.78
CA THR A 912 -33.59 -8.39 -13.35
C THR A 912 -34.56 -7.76 -12.36
N GLN A 913 -35.41 -8.55 -11.69
CA GLN A 913 -36.33 -8.04 -10.69
C GLN A 913 -35.59 -7.42 -9.49
N ILE A 914 -34.48 -8.00 -9.02
CA ILE A 914 -33.65 -7.39 -7.96
C ILE A 914 -33.17 -6.00 -8.38
N LEU A 915 -32.67 -5.86 -9.62
CA LEU A 915 -32.13 -4.61 -10.14
C LEU A 915 -33.21 -3.54 -10.35
N ILE A 916 -34.44 -3.94 -10.70
CA ILE A 916 -35.61 -3.04 -10.76
C ILE A 916 -36.00 -2.57 -9.35
N ASN A 917 -36.08 -3.49 -8.39
CA ASN A 917 -36.35 -3.15 -7.00
C ASN A 917 -35.30 -2.18 -6.45
N GLU A 918 -34.02 -2.39 -6.78
CA GLU A 918 -32.92 -1.48 -6.44
C GLU A 918 -33.10 -0.08 -7.04
N ALA A 919 -33.53 0.02 -8.30
CA ALA A 919 -33.81 1.31 -8.92
C ALA A 919 -34.89 2.10 -8.15
N ILE A 920 -36.02 1.45 -7.83
CA ILE A 920 -37.11 2.06 -7.05
C ILE A 920 -36.64 2.46 -5.64
N ILE A 921 -35.88 1.60 -4.97
CA ILE A 921 -35.29 1.89 -3.66
C ILE A 921 -34.39 3.12 -3.75
N ASN A 922 -33.52 3.22 -4.76
CA ASN A 922 -32.60 4.35 -4.92
C ASN A 922 -33.35 5.67 -5.16
N GLU A 923 -34.38 5.68 -6.01
CA GLU A 923 -35.23 6.85 -6.24
C GLU A 923 -35.92 7.29 -4.95
N THR A 924 -36.54 6.36 -4.24
CA THR A 924 -37.24 6.65 -2.97
C THR A 924 -36.27 7.14 -1.89
N ILE A 925 -35.07 6.58 -1.80
CA ILE A 925 -34.05 7.02 -0.84
C ILE A 925 -33.59 8.46 -1.16
N PHE A 926 -33.45 8.84 -2.43
CA PHE A 926 -33.13 10.23 -2.76
C PHE A 926 -34.24 11.21 -2.35
N GLU A 927 -35.51 10.81 -2.44
CA GLU A 927 -36.65 11.58 -1.95
C GLU A 927 -36.65 11.70 -0.42
N ILE A 928 -36.47 10.58 0.31
CA ILE A 928 -36.40 10.57 1.78
C ILE A 928 -35.31 11.52 2.29
N TYR A 929 -34.15 11.51 1.63
CA TYR A 929 -33.05 12.38 2.01
C TYR A 929 -33.22 13.82 1.54
N ASN A 930 -34.26 14.14 0.75
CA ASN A 930 -34.47 15.44 0.14
C ASN A 930 -33.18 15.95 -0.54
N LEU A 931 -32.61 15.14 -1.43
CA LEU A 931 -31.45 15.54 -2.23
C LEU A 931 -31.89 16.52 -3.31
N THR A 932 -31.10 17.57 -3.52
CA THR A 932 -31.28 18.47 -4.67
C THR A 932 -30.94 17.73 -5.97
N GLU A 933 -31.43 18.21 -7.12
CA GLU A 933 -31.06 17.63 -8.42
C GLU A 933 -29.55 17.65 -8.67
N HIS A 934 -28.86 18.68 -8.15
CA HIS A 934 -27.41 18.77 -8.19
C HIS A 934 -26.73 17.65 -7.36
N ASP A 935 -27.20 17.41 -6.14
CA ASP A 935 -26.65 16.34 -5.29
C ASP A 935 -26.92 14.95 -5.88
N LYS A 936 -28.13 14.73 -6.42
CA LYS A 936 -28.46 13.49 -7.12
C LYS A 936 -27.51 13.26 -8.29
N ALA A 937 -27.31 14.27 -9.14
CA ALA A 937 -26.39 14.18 -10.27
C ALA A 937 -24.96 13.87 -9.83
N MET A 938 -24.50 14.46 -8.71
CA MET A 938 -23.17 14.20 -8.15
C MET A 938 -23.01 12.75 -7.66
N VAL A 939 -24.01 12.21 -6.97
CA VAL A 939 -24.04 10.81 -6.53
C VAL A 939 -23.99 9.89 -7.75
N LEU A 940 -24.87 10.12 -8.72
CA LEU A 940 -24.99 9.29 -9.92
C LEU A 940 -23.78 9.37 -10.85
N ALA A 941 -23.09 10.51 -10.91
CA ALA A 941 -21.83 10.65 -11.65
C ALA A 941 -20.71 9.78 -11.08
N LYS A 942 -20.73 9.52 -9.76
CA LYS A 942 -19.73 8.70 -9.06
C LYS A 942 -20.11 7.23 -9.01
N GLU A 943 -21.34 6.92 -8.64
CA GLU A 943 -21.83 5.56 -8.39
C GLU A 943 -22.47 4.91 -9.62
N GLY A 944 -22.78 5.70 -10.65
CA GLY A 944 -23.53 5.27 -11.82
C GLY A 944 -25.04 5.39 -11.63
N VAL A 945 -25.77 5.30 -12.75
CA VAL A 945 -27.24 5.23 -12.76
C VAL A 945 -27.71 3.83 -12.45
N SER A 946 -28.87 3.72 -11.80
CA SER A 946 -29.49 2.42 -11.56
C SER A 946 -29.88 1.78 -12.89
N ILE A 947 -29.20 0.70 -13.27
CA ILE A 947 -29.42 0.02 -14.56
C ILE A 947 -30.87 -0.47 -14.74
N GLY A 948 -31.59 -0.78 -13.66
CA GLY A 948 -33.01 -1.14 -13.67
C GLY A 948 -33.94 0.00 -14.11
N GLY A 949 -33.49 1.26 -14.02
CA GLY A 949 -34.23 2.45 -14.46
C GLY A 949 -33.89 2.90 -15.89
N LEU A 950 -32.99 2.21 -16.60
CA LEU A 950 -32.62 2.57 -17.96
C LEU A 950 -33.77 2.31 -18.96
N PRO A 951 -33.77 2.95 -20.15
CA PRO A 951 -34.79 2.72 -21.16
C PRO A 951 -34.87 1.26 -21.66
N VAL A 952 -36.07 0.84 -22.06
CA VAL A 952 -36.39 -0.51 -22.56
C VAL A 952 -36.94 -0.48 -23.98
N THR A 953 -36.89 -1.60 -24.70
CA THR A 953 -37.67 -1.72 -25.95
C THR A 953 -39.13 -2.04 -25.64
N SER A 954 -40.03 -1.69 -26.57
CA SER A 954 -41.47 -1.94 -26.41
C SER A 954 -41.76 -3.43 -26.25
N GLU A 955 -41.08 -4.26 -27.05
CA GLU A 955 -41.22 -5.71 -27.07
C GLU A 955 -40.69 -6.35 -25.78
N ALA A 956 -39.49 -5.95 -25.34
CA ALA A 956 -38.88 -6.50 -24.13
C ALA A 956 -39.73 -6.18 -22.90
N ARG A 957 -40.25 -4.95 -22.79
CA ARG A 957 -41.15 -4.54 -21.71
C ARG A 957 -42.45 -5.36 -21.72
N LYS A 958 -43.08 -5.51 -22.89
CA LYS A 958 -44.32 -6.28 -23.04
C LYS A 958 -44.12 -7.75 -22.64
N ASP A 959 -43.04 -8.38 -23.11
CA ASP A 959 -42.75 -9.78 -22.82
C ASP A 959 -42.40 -10.00 -21.35
N TYR A 960 -41.66 -9.08 -20.72
CA TYR A 960 -41.34 -9.17 -19.29
C TYR A 960 -42.59 -9.07 -18.41
N LEU A 961 -43.51 -8.15 -18.73
CA LEU A 961 -44.78 -8.00 -18.00
C LEU A 961 -45.77 -9.16 -18.23
N ALA A 962 -45.60 -9.90 -19.32
CA ALA A 962 -46.43 -11.05 -19.71
C ALA A 962 -45.84 -12.40 -19.26
N GLU A 963 -44.63 -12.43 -18.70
CA GLU A 963 -43.99 -13.65 -18.21
C GLU A 963 -44.77 -14.23 -17.02
N THR A 964 -45.15 -15.51 -17.12
CA THR A 964 -46.02 -16.17 -16.15
C THR A 964 -45.30 -17.23 -15.31
N GLU A 965 -44.23 -17.85 -15.82
CA GLU A 965 -43.59 -18.96 -15.10
C GLU A 965 -42.71 -18.46 -13.97
N ALA A 966 -41.88 -17.45 -14.22
CA ALA A 966 -41.03 -16.85 -13.19
C ALA A 966 -41.85 -16.06 -12.14
N THR A 967 -42.95 -15.44 -12.57
CA THR A 967 -43.77 -14.58 -11.71
C THR A 967 -44.72 -15.34 -10.78
N LYS A 968 -44.88 -16.67 -10.97
CA LYS A 968 -45.57 -17.55 -10.00
C LYS A 968 -44.95 -17.45 -8.61
N THR A 969 -43.62 -17.47 -8.54
CA THR A 969 -42.88 -17.42 -7.28
C THR A 969 -42.76 -15.98 -6.77
N PHE A 970 -42.53 -15.02 -7.68
CA PHE A 970 -42.31 -13.61 -7.33
C PHE A 970 -43.14 -12.67 -8.23
N PRO A 971 -44.38 -12.33 -7.84
CA PRO A 971 -45.26 -11.45 -8.63
C PRO A 971 -44.68 -10.05 -8.85
N LEU A 972 -44.98 -9.43 -9.99
CA LEU A 972 -44.49 -8.08 -10.37
C LEU A 972 -45.40 -6.94 -9.91
N ASP A 973 -46.43 -7.20 -9.10
CA ASP A 973 -47.50 -6.23 -8.79
C ASP A 973 -46.96 -4.89 -8.23
N ALA A 974 -45.98 -4.95 -7.31
CA ALA A 974 -45.39 -3.77 -6.68
C ALA A 974 -44.45 -2.96 -7.60
N THR A 975 -44.00 -3.56 -8.72
CA THR A 975 -43.06 -2.93 -9.67
C THR A 975 -43.68 -2.67 -11.03
N ARG A 976 -44.92 -3.11 -11.26
CA ARG A 976 -45.58 -3.07 -12.56
C ARG A 976 -45.70 -1.63 -13.09
N GLU A 977 -46.17 -0.71 -12.25
CA GLU A 977 -46.32 0.70 -12.62
C GLU A 977 -44.97 1.33 -13.00
N PHE A 978 -43.91 1.04 -12.22
CA PHE A 978 -42.55 1.49 -12.53
C PHE A 978 -42.06 0.96 -13.88
N ILE A 979 -42.24 -0.35 -14.13
CA ILE A 979 -41.84 -0.98 -15.41
C ILE A 979 -42.61 -0.38 -16.59
N GLU A 980 -43.92 -0.14 -16.42
CA GLU A 980 -44.78 0.47 -17.44
C GLU A 980 -44.38 1.93 -17.73
N ALA A 981 -43.87 2.64 -16.73
CA ALA A 981 -43.38 4.01 -16.84
C ALA A 981 -41.96 4.12 -17.45
N LEU A 982 -41.20 3.02 -17.55
CA LEU A 982 -39.84 3.05 -18.12
C LEU A 982 -39.83 3.64 -19.54
N PRO A 983 -38.90 4.57 -19.87
CA PRO A 983 -38.79 5.16 -21.19
C PRO A 983 -38.55 4.10 -22.27
N ILE A 984 -39.10 4.33 -23.47
CA ILE A 984 -38.87 3.45 -24.62
C ILE A 984 -37.66 3.95 -25.40
N LYS A 985 -36.76 3.05 -25.77
CA LYS A 985 -35.63 3.30 -26.67
C LYS A 985 -35.58 2.24 -27.76
N GLU A 986 -35.35 2.68 -29.01
CA GLU A 986 -34.96 1.79 -30.10
C GLU A 986 -33.43 1.65 -30.15
N PHE A 987 -32.96 0.44 -30.41
CA PHE A 987 -31.54 0.12 -30.57
C PHE A 987 -31.25 -0.14 -32.04
N ARG A 988 -30.10 0.34 -32.52
CA ARG A 988 -29.65 -0.02 -33.87
C ARG A 988 -29.28 -1.50 -33.92
N VAL A 989 -29.33 -2.10 -35.12
CA VAL A 989 -29.00 -3.51 -35.31
C VAL A 989 -27.57 -3.79 -34.84
N GLU A 990 -26.63 -2.91 -35.18
CA GLU A 990 -25.22 -3.06 -34.81
C GLU A 990 -25.00 -2.94 -33.29
N GLU A 991 -25.74 -2.05 -32.61
CA GLU A 991 -25.68 -1.90 -31.14
C GLU A 991 -26.18 -3.17 -30.44
N ARG A 992 -27.28 -3.74 -30.95
CA ARG A 992 -27.84 -4.99 -30.44
C ARG A 992 -26.87 -6.15 -30.67
N GLU A 993 -26.35 -6.33 -31.88
CA GLU A 993 -25.40 -7.40 -32.21
C GLU A 993 -24.14 -7.32 -31.35
N ALA A 994 -23.62 -6.11 -31.10
CA ALA A 994 -22.48 -5.90 -30.21
C ALA A 994 -22.76 -6.37 -28.78
N ILE A 995 -23.96 -6.11 -28.24
CA ILE A 995 -24.37 -6.58 -26.91
C ILE A 995 -24.56 -8.09 -26.91
N GLU A 996 -25.29 -8.65 -27.87
CA GLU A 996 -25.57 -10.09 -27.94
C GLU A 996 -24.29 -10.93 -28.09
N SER A 997 -23.27 -10.42 -28.79
CA SER A 997 -21.95 -11.06 -28.90
C SER A 997 -21.29 -11.32 -27.55
N GLY A 998 -21.62 -10.51 -26.54
CA GLY A 998 -21.11 -10.63 -25.18
C GLY A 998 -21.79 -11.71 -24.33
N PHE A 999 -22.95 -12.26 -24.73
CA PHE A 999 -23.71 -13.20 -23.88
C PHE A 999 -22.96 -14.48 -23.55
N GLY A 1000 -22.09 -14.97 -24.45
CA GLY A 1000 -21.26 -16.14 -24.18
C GLY A 1000 -20.30 -15.96 -22.99
N SER A 1001 -19.96 -14.71 -22.66
CA SER A 1001 -19.06 -14.31 -21.57
C SER A 1001 -19.77 -13.98 -20.25
N LEU A 1002 -21.11 -14.04 -20.20
CA LEU A 1002 -21.84 -13.86 -18.94
C LEU A 1002 -21.41 -14.91 -17.91
N TYR A 1003 -21.36 -14.51 -16.65
CA TYR A 1003 -20.94 -15.32 -15.50
C TYR A 1003 -19.46 -15.75 -15.52
N GLN A 1004 -18.61 -15.04 -16.27
CA GLN A 1004 -17.17 -15.28 -16.33
C GLN A 1004 -16.40 -14.10 -15.72
N SER A 1005 -15.32 -14.34 -14.97
CA SER A 1005 -14.39 -13.28 -14.54
C SER A 1005 -15.05 -12.00 -13.97
N ASN A 1006 -15.97 -12.14 -13.00
CA ASN A 1006 -16.77 -11.05 -12.40
C ASN A 1006 -17.80 -10.37 -13.35
N ASN A 1007 -18.14 -10.99 -14.48
CA ASN A 1007 -19.11 -10.49 -15.45
C ASN A 1007 -20.52 -11.07 -15.20
N ASP A 1008 -21.11 -10.81 -14.04
CA ASP A 1008 -22.52 -11.18 -13.79
C ASP A 1008 -23.50 -10.28 -14.58
N LEU A 1009 -24.80 -10.53 -14.42
CA LEU A 1009 -25.84 -9.77 -15.14
C LEU A 1009 -25.76 -8.25 -14.86
N GLU A 1010 -25.47 -7.87 -13.61
CA GLU A 1010 -25.39 -6.46 -13.20
C GLU A 1010 -24.17 -5.80 -13.87
N GLU A 1011 -22.99 -6.41 -13.75
CA GLU A 1011 -21.75 -5.90 -14.36
C GLU A 1011 -21.85 -5.84 -15.90
N PHE A 1012 -22.52 -6.82 -16.52
CA PHE A 1012 -22.78 -6.81 -17.96
C PHE A 1012 -23.64 -5.62 -18.37
N CYS A 1013 -24.75 -5.39 -17.65
CA CYS A 1013 -25.64 -4.26 -17.92
C CYS A 1013 -24.94 -2.92 -17.68
N ILE A 1014 -24.09 -2.80 -16.66
CA ILE A 1014 -23.27 -1.61 -16.40
C ILE A 1014 -22.31 -1.36 -17.56
N ARG A 1015 -21.57 -2.38 -18.02
CA ARG A 1015 -20.61 -2.22 -19.12
C ARG A 1015 -21.27 -1.76 -20.42
N HIS A 1016 -22.45 -2.30 -20.73
CA HIS A 1016 -23.17 -2.02 -21.96
C HIS A 1016 -24.19 -0.87 -21.84
N GLN A 1017 -24.36 -0.28 -20.65
CA GLN A 1017 -25.34 0.78 -20.36
C GLN A 1017 -26.74 0.44 -20.87
N VAL A 1018 -27.21 -0.77 -20.51
CA VAL A 1018 -28.47 -1.34 -21.00
C VAL A 1018 -29.35 -1.85 -19.85
N ASN A 1019 -30.66 -1.69 -19.97
CA ASN A 1019 -31.60 -2.19 -18.97
C ASN A 1019 -31.60 -3.73 -18.92
N PRO A 1020 -31.62 -4.35 -17.72
CA PRO A 1020 -31.64 -5.81 -17.56
C PRO A 1020 -32.89 -6.50 -18.17
N ILE A 1021 -34.01 -5.79 -18.36
CA ILE A 1021 -35.19 -6.30 -19.10
C ILE A 1021 -34.83 -6.58 -20.56
N ASN A 1022 -34.13 -5.66 -21.23
CA ASN A 1022 -33.69 -5.86 -22.61
C ASN A 1022 -32.70 -7.03 -22.70
N VAL A 1023 -31.74 -7.10 -21.77
CA VAL A 1023 -30.77 -8.18 -21.72
C VAL A 1023 -31.45 -9.53 -21.52
N TRP A 1024 -32.39 -9.64 -20.57
CA TRP A 1024 -33.18 -10.85 -20.37
C TRP A 1024 -33.93 -11.26 -21.65
N TYR A 1025 -34.58 -10.30 -22.31
CA TYR A 1025 -35.36 -10.54 -23.52
C TYR A 1025 -34.47 -11.02 -24.68
N TRP A 1026 -33.38 -10.32 -24.97
CA TRP A 1026 -32.44 -10.69 -26.04
C TRP A 1026 -31.68 -11.98 -25.72
N PHE A 1027 -31.31 -12.20 -24.46
CA PHE A 1027 -30.69 -13.45 -24.02
C PHE A 1027 -31.62 -14.63 -24.30
N LYS A 1028 -32.91 -14.51 -23.93
CA LYS A 1028 -33.97 -15.50 -24.21
C LYS A 1028 -34.13 -15.76 -25.72
N GLN A 1029 -34.00 -14.73 -26.57
CA GLN A 1029 -34.12 -14.86 -28.02
C GLN A 1029 -32.88 -15.48 -28.68
N SER A 1030 -31.68 -15.08 -28.24
CA SER A 1030 -30.40 -15.48 -28.83
C SER A 1030 -30.11 -16.98 -28.68
N LYS A 1031 -30.68 -17.62 -27.66
CA LYS A 1031 -30.41 -19.02 -27.27
C LYS A 1031 -28.93 -19.31 -27.01
N VAL A 1032 -28.13 -18.27 -26.72
CA VAL A 1032 -26.73 -18.40 -26.33
C VAL A 1032 -26.66 -18.94 -24.91
N ILE A 1033 -25.83 -19.97 -24.70
CA ILE A 1033 -25.60 -20.53 -23.37
C ILE A 1033 -24.18 -20.16 -22.93
N PRO A 1034 -24.02 -19.40 -21.82
CA PRO A 1034 -22.72 -19.08 -21.26
C PRO A 1034 -22.00 -20.37 -20.83
N LYS A 1035 -20.91 -20.69 -21.54
CA LYS A 1035 -20.24 -22.00 -21.43
C LYS A 1035 -19.74 -22.28 -20.01
N GLN A 1036 -19.10 -21.31 -19.36
CA GLN A 1036 -18.57 -21.50 -18.00
C GLN A 1036 -19.66 -21.78 -16.97
N ARG A 1037 -20.79 -21.07 -17.02
CA ARG A 1037 -21.92 -21.30 -16.11
C ARG A 1037 -22.56 -22.66 -16.34
N MET A 1038 -22.72 -23.05 -17.61
CA MET A 1038 -23.20 -24.38 -17.99
C MET A 1038 -22.29 -25.49 -17.42
N GLN A 1039 -20.98 -25.35 -17.57
CA GLN A 1039 -20.01 -26.29 -17.03
C GLN A 1039 -20.01 -26.34 -15.50
N THR A 1040 -20.18 -25.19 -14.85
CA THR A 1040 -20.30 -25.11 -13.38
C THR A 1040 -21.53 -25.86 -12.89
N LEU A 1041 -22.69 -25.65 -13.50
CA LEU A 1041 -23.94 -26.36 -13.16
C LEU A 1041 -23.81 -27.87 -13.39
N ALA A 1042 -23.15 -28.28 -14.48
CA ALA A 1042 -22.88 -29.69 -14.77
C ALA A 1042 -21.91 -30.31 -13.74
N MET A 1043 -20.87 -29.58 -13.35
CA MET A 1043 -19.93 -30.01 -12.30
C MET A 1043 -20.63 -30.15 -10.95
N GLU A 1044 -21.45 -29.17 -10.53
CA GLU A 1044 -22.18 -29.24 -9.27
C GLU A 1044 -23.20 -30.38 -9.25
N PHE A 1045 -23.89 -30.62 -10.37
CA PHE A 1045 -24.77 -31.78 -10.52
C PHE A 1045 -24.02 -33.10 -10.40
N LEU A 1046 -22.85 -33.21 -11.04
CA LEU A 1046 -22.01 -34.40 -10.95
C LEU A 1046 -21.45 -34.57 -9.53
N ALA A 1047 -21.06 -33.49 -8.85
CA ALA A 1047 -20.58 -33.53 -7.48
C ALA A 1047 -21.66 -34.02 -6.50
N ASP A 1048 -22.90 -33.54 -6.66
CA ASP A 1048 -24.02 -34.01 -5.85
C ASP A 1048 -24.33 -35.50 -6.08
N MET A 1049 -24.26 -35.95 -7.34
CA MET A 1049 -24.45 -37.36 -7.69
C MET A 1049 -23.34 -38.27 -7.17
N VAL A 1050 -22.06 -37.88 -7.33
CA VAL A 1050 -20.92 -38.63 -6.81
C VAL A 1050 -20.96 -38.69 -5.28
N ARG A 1051 -21.37 -37.60 -4.63
CA ARG A 1051 -21.60 -37.56 -3.18
C ARG A 1051 -22.67 -38.56 -2.76
N GLU A 1052 -23.80 -38.61 -3.46
CA GLU A 1052 -24.87 -39.57 -3.15
C GLU A 1052 -24.39 -41.01 -3.29
N ILE A 1053 -23.71 -41.35 -4.40
CA ILE A 1053 -23.16 -42.70 -4.64
C ILE A 1053 -22.18 -43.11 -3.53
N LEU A 1054 -21.25 -42.23 -3.15
CA LEU A 1054 -20.31 -42.50 -2.05
C LEU A 1054 -21.03 -42.62 -0.69
N MET A 1055 -22.14 -41.93 -0.49
CA MET A 1055 -22.95 -42.03 0.72
C MET A 1055 -23.78 -43.32 0.80
N GLU A 1056 -24.02 -44.01 -0.31
CA GLU A 1056 -24.66 -45.33 -0.32
C GLU A 1056 -23.72 -46.44 0.16
N ASP A 1057 -22.42 -46.33 -0.14
CA ASP A 1057 -21.43 -47.37 0.20
C ASP A 1057 -21.01 -47.31 1.66
N GLU A 1058 -21.02 -48.42 2.40
CA GLU A 1058 -20.73 -48.41 3.85
C GLU A 1058 -19.37 -47.76 4.21
N ASP A 1059 -18.35 -47.92 3.37
CA ASP A 1059 -17.01 -47.36 3.57
C ASP A 1059 -16.77 -46.01 2.87
N GLY A 1060 -17.64 -45.63 1.93
CA GLY A 1060 -17.52 -44.42 1.14
C GLY A 1060 -16.29 -44.39 0.23
N ILE A 1061 -15.91 -45.54 -0.34
CA ILE A 1061 -14.80 -45.68 -1.29
C ILE A 1061 -15.34 -46.16 -2.64
N ILE A 1062 -14.98 -45.49 -3.73
CA ILE A 1062 -15.35 -45.94 -5.08
C ILE A 1062 -14.16 -45.95 -6.04
N PRO A 1063 -13.85 -47.09 -6.69
CA PRO A 1063 -12.71 -47.18 -7.57
C PRO A 1063 -12.97 -46.45 -8.91
N LEU A 1064 -11.91 -45.80 -9.42
CA LEU A 1064 -11.88 -45.24 -10.78
C LEU A 1064 -11.31 -46.22 -11.81
N VAL A 1065 -10.68 -47.30 -11.32
CA VAL A 1065 -10.05 -48.34 -12.13
C VAL A 1065 -10.84 -49.66 -12.04
N PRO A 1066 -10.94 -50.43 -13.14
CA PRO A 1066 -11.68 -51.69 -13.14
C PRO A 1066 -10.96 -52.77 -12.33
N ASN A 1067 -11.70 -53.84 -12.01
CA ASN A 1067 -11.18 -55.03 -11.31
C ASN A 1067 -10.63 -54.76 -9.89
N ALA A 1068 -11.14 -53.74 -9.20
CA ALA A 1068 -10.81 -53.46 -7.80
C ALA A 1068 -11.72 -54.20 -6.80
N GLY A 1069 -12.64 -55.06 -7.28
CA GLY A 1069 -13.60 -55.81 -6.47
C GLY A 1069 -15.03 -55.27 -6.58
N GLU A 1070 -15.21 -54.03 -7.02
CA GLU A 1070 -16.51 -53.36 -7.20
C GLU A 1070 -16.59 -52.67 -8.57
N LYS A 1071 -17.81 -52.22 -8.94
CA LYS A 1071 -18.02 -51.45 -10.17
C LYS A 1071 -17.29 -50.11 -10.09
N VAL A 1072 -16.81 -49.63 -11.24
CA VAL A 1072 -16.16 -48.31 -11.32
C VAL A 1072 -17.19 -47.19 -11.20
N LEU A 1073 -16.75 -46.01 -10.78
CA LEU A 1073 -17.62 -44.85 -10.62
C LEU A 1073 -18.42 -44.51 -11.89
N LEU A 1074 -17.81 -44.64 -13.07
CA LEU A 1074 -18.49 -44.32 -14.34
C LEU A 1074 -19.77 -45.13 -14.55
N ASP A 1075 -19.70 -46.45 -14.33
CA ASP A 1075 -20.84 -47.35 -14.50
C ASP A 1075 -21.95 -47.02 -13.49
N ARG A 1076 -21.57 -46.67 -12.26
CA ARG A 1076 -22.54 -46.28 -11.21
C ARG A 1076 -23.17 -44.93 -11.48
N ILE A 1077 -22.45 -44.00 -12.09
CA ILE A 1077 -23.02 -42.73 -12.56
C ILE A 1077 -24.06 -43.01 -13.64
N GLU A 1078 -23.77 -43.86 -14.62
CA GLU A 1078 -24.76 -44.21 -15.65
C GLU A 1078 -26.03 -44.81 -15.04
N GLU A 1079 -25.88 -45.75 -14.10
CA GLU A 1079 -27.00 -46.34 -13.35
C GLU A 1079 -27.79 -45.27 -12.57
N LYS A 1080 -27.08 -44.34 -11.92
CA LYS A 1080 -27.69 -43.26 -11.13
C LYS A 1080 -28.44 -42.25 -11.99
N PHE A 1081 -27.96 -41.95 -13.20
CA PHE A 1081 -28.71 -41.14 -14.18
C PHE A 1081 -30.06 -41.80 -14.51
N LEU A 1082 -30.07 -43.11 -14.77
CA LEU A 1082 -31.30 -43.85 -15.07
C LEU A 1082 -32.24 -43.90 -13.85
N GLU A 1083 -31.72 -44.12 -12.65
CA GLU A 1083 -32.47 -44.11 -11.39
C GLU A 1083 -33.17 -42.76 -11.15
N LYS A 1084 -32.48 -41.65 -11.45
CA LYS A 1084 -33.03 -40.29 -11.34
C LYS A 1084 -33.99 -39.91 -12.48
N GLY A 1085 -34.34 -40.85 -13.36
CA GLY A 1085 -35.32 -40.68 -14.42
C GLY A 1085 -34.78 -40.06 -15.71
N PHE A 1086 -33.46 -39.98 -15.89
CA PHE A 1086 -32.86 -39.56 -17.15
C PHE A 1086 -32.80 -40.73 -18.14
N SER A 1087 -32.94 -40.43 -19.43
CA SER A 1087 -32.77 -41.42 -20.51
C SER A 1087 -31.30 -41.69 -20.82
N THR A 1088 -30.99 -42.85 -21.41
CA THR A 1088 -29.65 -43.17 -21.92
C THR A 1088 -29.14 -42.10 -22.89
N ALA A 1089 -30.01 -41.53 -23.73
CA ALA A 1089 -29.64 -40.45 -24.65
C ALA A 1089 -29.22 -39.15 -23.92
N GLN A 1090 -29.84 -38.84 -22.78
CA GLN A 1090 -29.42 -37.72 -21.94
C GLN A 1090 -28.05 -37.99 -21.31
N TYR A 1091 -27.82 -39.18 -20.77
CA TYR A 1091 -26.50 -39.54 -20.26
C TYR A 1091 -25.42 -39.42 -21.34
N SER A 1092 -25.63 -40.01 -22.53
CA SER A 1092 -24.66 -39.96 -23.65
C SER A 1092 -24.41 -38.54 -24.19
N SER A 1093 -25.32 -37.59 -23.97
CA SER A 1093 -25.16 -36.20 -24.43
C SER A 1093 -24.61 -35.25 -23.36
N PHE A 1094 -24.44 -35.71 -22.12
CA PHE A 1094 -23.96 -34.88 -21.00
C PHE A 1094 -22.52 -34.39 -21.20
N ASP A 1095 -21.68 -35.18 -21.90
CA ASP A 1095 -20.33 -34.79 -22.32
C ASP A 1095 -20.28 -33.41 -23.00
N SER A 1096 -21.32 -33.08 -23.77
CA SER A 1096 -21.41 -31.80 -24.48
C SER A 1096 -21.64 -30.60 -23.56
N VAL A 1097 -22.25 -30.82 -22.41
CA VAL A 1097 -22.57 -29.81 -21.39
C VAL A 1097 -21.38 -29.61 -20.47
N LEU A 1098 -20.73 -30.71 -20.08
CA LEU A 1098 -19.48 -30.71 -19.34
C LEU A 1098 -18.31 -30.15 -20.18
N GLY A 1099 -18.41 -30.29 -21.51
CA GLY A 1099 -17.41 -29.86 -22.48
C GLY A 1099 -16.30 -30.87 -22.72
N ARG A 1100 -16.41 -32.08 -22.16
CA ARG A 1100 -15.49 -33.22 -22.34
C ARG A 1100 -16.17 -34.52 -21.88
N PRO A 1101 -15.62 -35.70 -22.26
CA PRO A 1101 -16.14 -36.99 -21.79
C PRO A 1101 -16.18 -37.09 -20.26
N ILE A 1102 -17.29 -37.58 -19.69
CA ILE A 1102 -17.46 -37.77 -18.23
C ILE A 1102 -16.28 -38.57 -17.67
N HIS A 1103 -15.87 -39.65 -18.34
CA HIS A 1103 -14.76 -40.48 -17.93
C HIS A 1103 -13.44 -39.68 -17.80
N ASP A 1104 -13.08 -38.90 -18.82
CA ASP A 1104 -11.88 -38.06 -18.79
C ASP A 1104 -11.98 -36.96 -17.73
N TYR A 1105 -13.18 -36.39 -17.54
CA TYR A 1105 -13.41 -35.35 -16.55
C TYR A 1105 -13.19 -35.85 -15.12
N LEU A 1106 -13.83 -36.96 -14.76
CA LEU A 1106 -13.72 -37.57 -13.44
C LEU A 1106 -12.29 -37.97 -13.11
N ASN A 1107 -11.52 -38.44 -14.08
CA ASN A 1107 -10.15 -38.92 -13.84
C ASN A 1107 -9.10 -37.80 -13.75
N LYS A 1108 -9.33 -36.64 -14.36
CA LYS A 1108 -8.25 -35.63 -14.56
C LYS A 1108 -8.59 -34.22 -14.06
N TYR A 1109 -9.86 -33.86 -13.96
CA TYR A 1109 -10.27 -32.45 -13.79
C TYR A 1109 -11.22 -32.23 -12.62
N PHE A 1110 -12.17 -33.14 -12.40
CA PHE A 1110 -13.24 -32.98 -11.42
C PHE A 1110 -12.74 -32.59 -10.03
N PHE A 1111 -11.75 -33.31 -9.48
CA PHE A 1111 -11.25 -33.05 -8.14
C PHE A 1111 -10.61 -31.66 -8.00
N ALA A 1112 -9.83 -31.24 -8.99
CA ALA A 1112 -9.20 -29.91 -8.98
C ALA A 1112 -10.24 -28.79 -9.12
N GLU A 1113 -11.17 -28.93 -10.07
CA GLU A 1113 -12.24 -27.95 -10.30
C GLU A 1113 -13.19 -27.83 -9.10
N LEU A 1114 -13.59 -28.95 -8.47
CA LEU A 1114 -14.38 -28.93 -7.23
C LEU A 1114 -13.61 -28.28 -6.07
N SER A 1115 -12.32 -28.60 -5.93
CA SER A 1115 -11.47 -28.00 -4.89
C SER A 1115 -11.34 -26.49 -5.05
N ASP A 1116 -11.19 -26.02 -6.29
CA ASP A 1116 -11.08 -24.59 -6.60
C ASP A 1116 -12.42 -23.87 -6.45
N HIS A 1117 -13.54 -24.53 -6.81
CA HIS A 1117 -14.90 -24.02 -6.60
C HIS A 1117 -15.20 -23.80 -5.11
N LEU A 1118 -14.68 -24.65 -4.24
CA LEU A 1118 -14.83 -24.56 -2.78
C LEU A 1118 -13.74 -23.71 -2.10
N ASN A 1119 -12.93 -22.99 -2.86
CA ASN A 1119 -11.92 -22.06 -2.33
C ASN A 1119 -12.55 -20.70 -1.95
N LEU A 1120 -13.39 -20.69 -0.91
CA LEU A 1120 -14.21 -19.52 -0.55
C LEU A 1120 -13.45 -18.42 0.22
N PHE A 1121 -12.31 -18.75 0.84
CA PHE A 1121 -11.45 -17.80 1.55
C PHE A 1121 -9.98 -18.05 1.26
N MET A 1122 -9.25 -17.02 0.83
CA MET A 1122 -7.82 -17.12 0.47
C MET A 1122 -6.92 -17.70 1.57
N TYR A 1123 -7.26 -17.51 2.85
CA TYR A 1123 -6.43 -17.93 3.99
C TYR A 1123 -6.85 -19.28 4.61
N LEU A 1124 -8.04 -19.79 4.25
CA LEU A 1124 -8.51 -21.11 4.67
C LEU A 1124 -8.10 -22.16 3.61
N PRO A 1125 -7.97 -23.43 3.99
CA PRO A 1125 -7.67 -24.49 3.03
C PRO A 1125 -8.86 -24.71 2.09
N LYS A 1126 -8.59 -25.31 0.92
CA LYS A 1126 -9.64 -25.89 0.08
C LYS A 1126 -10.16 -27.15 0.77
N THR A 1127 -11.47 -27.26 0.95
CA THR A 1127 -12.09 -28.36 1.71
C THR A 1127 -13.20 -29.06 0.92
N PRO A 1128 -12.87 -29.71 -0.21
CA PRO A 1128 -13.83 -30.57 -0.89
C PRO A 1128 -14.29 -31.71 0.04
N PHE A 1129 -15.54 -32.15 -0.10
CA PHE A 1129 -16.06 -33.30 0.64
C PHE A 1129 -15.82 -34.63 -0.10
N ILE A 1130 -15.42 -34.58 -1.38
CA ILE A 1130 -14.99 -35.73 -2.20
C ILE A 1130 -13.49 -35.60 -2.48
N TRP A 1131 -12.72 -36.67 -2.26
CA TRP A 1131 -11.25 -36.67 -2.37
C TRP A 1131 -10.75 -37.72 -3.36
N HIS A 1132 -9.84 -37.32 -4.26
CA HIS A 1132 -9.21 -38.23 -5.22
C HIS A 1132 -7.88 -38.74 -4.69
N LEU A 1133 -7.82 -40.04 -4.38
CA LEU A 1133 -6.58 -40.73 -4.05
C LEU A 1133 -6.02 -41.41 -5.31
N THR A 1134 -4.73 -41.26 -5.55
CA THR A 1134 -4.06 -41.81 -6.75
C THR A 1134 -2.73 -42.46 -6.40
N SER A 1135 -2.42 -43.57 -7.08
CA SER A 1135 -1.11 -44.21 -7.01
C SER A 1135 -0.03 -43.46 -7.81
N GLY A 1136 -0.43 -42.71 -8.83
CA GLY A 1136 0.48 -42.04 -9.75
C GLY A 1136 -0.06 -41.87 -11.17
N PRO A 1137 0.76 -41.33 -12.10
CA PRO A 1137 0.35 -41.01 -13.47
C PRO A 1137 -0.11 -42.21 -14.31
N GLU A 1138 0.32 -43.44 -13.97
CA GLU A 1138 -0.07 -44.65 -14.72
C GLU A 1138 -1.43 -45.21 -14.26
N GLN A 1139 -2.03 -44.59 -13.23
CA GLN A 1139 -3.31 -44.99 -12.64
C GLN A 1139 -3.31 -46.47 -12.26
N GLY A 1140 -2.25 -46.92 -11.57
CA GLY A 1140 -2.19 -48.27 -11.02
C GLY A 1140 -3.43 -48.56 -10.15
N PHE A 1141 -3.72 -47.66 -9.22
CA PHE A 1141 -4.97 -47.62 -8.46
C PHE A 1141 -5.37 -46.19 -8.13
N ASP A 1142 -6.61 -45.85 -8.50
CA ASP A 1142 -7.23 -44.55 -8.22
C ASP A 1142 -8.65 -44.76 -7.68
N CYS A 1143 -9.06 -43.91 -6.74
CA CYS A 1143 -10.41 -43.94 -6.18
C CYS A 1143 -10.88 -42.54 -5.73
N TYR A 1144 -12.19 -42.36 -5.65
CA TYR A 1144 -12.79 -41.30 -4.85
C TYR A 1144 -13.18 -41.82 -3.47
N ILE A 1145 -12.98 -40.97 -2.47
CA ILE A 1145 -13.48 -41.20 -1.11
C ILE A 1145 -14.34 -40.02 -0.68
N ILE A 1146 -15.24 -40.24 0.26
CA ILE A 1146 -16.00 -39.17 0.92
C ILE A 1146 -15.50 -38.92 2.33
N ILE A 1147 -15.28 -37.65 2.68
CA ILE A 1147 -14.65 -37.30 3.97
C ILE A 1147 -15.49 -37.73 5.18
N TYR A 1148 -16.82 -37.80 5.03
CA TYR A 1148 -17.76 -38.17 6.09
C TYR A 1148 -17.61 -39.61 6.61
N LYS A 1149 -17.03 -40.50 5.80
CA LYS A 1149 -16.81 -41.91 6.16
C LYS A 1149 -15.34 -42.23 6.33
N TRP A 1150 -14.43 -41.29 6.03
CA TRP A 1150 -13.01 -41.56 6.02
C TRP A 1150 -12.45 -41.72 7.45
N ASN A 1151 -11.84 -42.87 7.72
CA ASN A 1151 -11.25 -43.22 9.00
C ASN A 1151 -10.12 -44.25 8.80
N ARG A 1152 -9.45 -44.65 9.88
CA ARG A 1152 -8.37 -45.66 9.84
C ARG A 1152 -8.82 -47.01 9.29
N ASP A 1153 -10.02 -47.48 9.63
CA ASP A 1153 -10.53 -48.78 9.21
C ASP A 1153 -10.79 -48.81 7.71
N ASN A 1154 -11.33 -47.72 7.16
CA ASN A 1154 -11.57 -47.56 5.73
C ASN A 1154 -10.26 -47.40 4.95
N LEU A 1155 -9.21 -46.78 5.54
CA LEU A 1155 -7.86 -46.82 4.96
C LEU A 1155 -7.29 -48.25 4.92
N LEU A 1156 -7.50 -49.04 5.97
CA LEU A 1156 -7.10 -50.45 6.00
C LEU A 1156 -7.86 -51.27 4.96
N ARG A 1157 -9.16 -51.02 4.80
CA ARG A 1157 -10.01 -51.67 3.79
C ARG A 1157 -9.58 -51.31 2.36
N LEU A 1158 -9.28 -50.05 2.08
CA LEU A 1158 -8.68 -49.61 0.81
C LEU A 1158 -7.45 -50.46 0.46
N ARG A 1159 -6.57 -50.65 1.44
CA ARG A 1159 -5.32 -51.38 1.32
C ARG A 1159 -5.48 -52.88 1.18
N SER A 1160 -6.36 -53.51 1.97
CA SER A 1160 -6.49 -54.96 2.06
C SER A 1160 -7.52 -55.58 1.10
N VAL A 1161 -8.45 -54.78 0.59
CA VAL A 1161 -9.51 -55.24 -0.31
C VAL A 1161 -9.32 -54.67 -1.71
N TYR A 1162 -9.45 -53.35 -1.87
CA TYR A 1162 -9.47 -52.72 -3.19
C TYR A 1162 -8.14 -52.83 -3.94
N ILE A 1163 -7.05 -52.45 -3.26
CA ILE A 1163 -5.71 -52.47 -3.87
C ILE A 1163 -5.26 -53.91 -4.13
N GLU A 1164 -5.49 -54.85 -3.19
CA GLU A 1164 -5.15 -56.27 -3.35
C GLU A 1164 -5.89 -56.93 -4.51
N ASN A 1165 -7.19 -56.65 -4.68
CA ASN A 1165 -7.96 -57.15 -5.81
C ASN A 1165 -7.44 -56.60 -7.14
N ARG A 1166 -7.14 -55.30 -7.19
CA ARG A 1166 -6.58 -54.64 -8.38
C ARG A 1166 -5.21 -55.20 -8.75
N GLU A 1167 -4.33 -55.35 -7.76
CA GLU A 1167 -2.99 -55.91 -7.93
C GLU A 1167 -3.06 -57.34 -8.49
N ARG A 1168 -3.88 -58.20 -7.88
CA ARG A 1168 -4.10 -59.58 -8.33
C ARG A 1168 -4.63 -59.63 -9.76
N ALA A 1169 -5.58 -58.77 -10.11
CA ALA A 1169 -6.13 -58.70 -11.46
C ALA A 1169 -5.08 -58.31 -12.50
N LEU A 1170 -4.21 -57.34 -12.17
CA LEU A 1170 -3.11 -56.92 -13.04
C LEU A 1170 -2.03 -58.01 -13.19
N GLN A 1171 -1.68 -58.71 -12.11
CA GLN A 1171 -0.74 -59.84 -12.14
C GLN A 1171 -1.26 -61.01 -12.98
N ASN A 1172 -2.55 -61.33 -12.84
CA ASN A 1172 -3.21 -62.35 -13.66
C ASN A 1172 -3.18 -61.93 -15.15
N ARG A 1173 -3.56 -60.69 -15.45
CA ARG A 1173 -3.54 -60.18 -16.83
C ARG A 1173 -2.14 -60.17 -17.43
N GLN A 1174 -1.12 -59.78 -16.65
CA GLN A 1174 0.28 -59.84 -17.06
C GLN A 1174 0.73 -61.26 -17.39
N SER A 1175 0.27 -62.24 -16.61
CA SER A 1175 0.53 -63.67 -16.84
C SER A 1175 -0.17 -64.18 -18.09
N ASP A 1176 -1.43 -63.80 -18.31
CA ASP A 1176 -2.23 -64.20 -19.49
C ASP A 1176 -1.59 -63.73 -20.80
N ILE A 1177 -1.03 -62.52 -20.82
CA ILE A 1177 -0.41 -61.95 -22.02
C ILE A 1177 1.08 -62.29 -22.13
N ALA A 1178 1.69 -62.98 -21.16
CA ALA A 1178 3.14 -63.21 -21.08
C ALA A 1178 3.73 -63.84 -22.36
N GLY A 1179 3.02 -64.79 -22.98
CA GLY A 1179 3.42 -65.46 -24.23
C GLY A 1179 3.05 -64.73 -25.53
N ASN A 1180 2.36 -63.57 -25.47
CA ASN A 1180 1.96 -62.80 -26.65
C ASN A 1180 3.04 -61.75 -27.00
N GLU A 1181 3.61 -61.84 -28.21
CA GLU A 1181 4.67 -60.96 -28.72
C GLU A 1181 4.15 -59.82 -29.61
N SER A 1182 2.83 -59.61 -29.72
CA SER A 1182 2.30 -58.47 -30.48
C SER A 1182 2.75 -57.14 -29.87
N ALA A 1183 2.90 -56.12 -30.72
CA ALA A 1183 3.28 -54.77 -30.27
C ALA A 1183 2.27 -54.20 -29.24
N GLU A 1184 0.99 -54.49 -29.41
CA GLU A 1184 -0.08 -54.13 -28.46
C GLU A 1184 0.10 -54.83 -27.12
N ALA A 1185 0.39 -56.15 -27.11
CA ALA A 1185 0.61 -56.90 -25.89
C ALA A 1185 1.88 -56.47 -25.14
N GLN A 1186 2.94 -56.06 -25.87
CA GLN A 1186 4.15 -55.53 -25.25
C GLN A 1186 3.91 -54.16 -24.60
N ASN A 1187 3.18 -53.27 -25.27
CA ASN A 1187 2.77 -51.99 -24.67
C ASN A 1187 1.87 -52.19 -23.44
N GLU A 1188 0.94 -53.15 -23.50
CA GLU A 1188 0.09 -53.51 -22.35
C GLU A 1188 0.92 -54.06 -21.18
N LYS A 1189 1.89 -54.96 -21.44
CA LYS A 1189 2.83 -55.46 -20.42
C LYS A 1189 3.63 -54.35 -19.76
N GLU A 1190 4.16 -53.42 -20.55
CA GLU A 1190 4.93 -52.30 -20.03
C GLU A 1190 4.05 -51.41 -19.13
N ARG A 1191 2.82 -51.11 -19.57
CA ARG A 1191 1.85 -50.34 -18.76
C ARG A 1191 1.52 -51.06 -17.45
N ILE A 1192 1.19 -52.35 -17.50
CA ILE A 1192 0.87 -53.15 -16.30
C ILE A 1192 2.07 -53.19 -15.35
N PHE A 1193 3.29 -53.35 -15.87
CA PHE A 1193 4.51 -53.32 -15.06
C PHE A 1193 4.67 -51.98 -14.32
N LYS A 1194 4.45 -50.86 -15.01
CA LYS A 1194 4.49 -49.53 -14.37
C LYS A 1194 3.37 -49.35 -13.33
N GLN A 1195 2.16 -49.82 -13.64
CA GLN A 1195 1.01 -49.80 -12.72
C GLN A 1195 1.26 -50.61 -11.44
N LEU A 1196 1.82 -51.83 -11.55
CA LEU A 1196 2.18 -52.65 -10.39
C LEU A 1196 3.25 -51.99 -9.53
N LYS A 1197 4.24 -51.35 -10.16
CA LYS A 1197 5.27 -50.57 -9.45
C LYS A 1197 4.69 -49.37 -8.70
N GLU A 1198 3.73 -48.66 -9.30
CA GLU A 1198 3.00 -47.59 -8.61
C GLU A 1198 2.18 -48.12 -7.44
N ILE A 1199 1.47 -49.24 -7.62
CA ILE A 1199 0.69 -49.88 -6.55
C ILE A 1199 1.58 -50.26 -5.36
N ASP A 1200 2.75 -50.85 -5.60
CA ASP A 1200 3.69 -51.20 -4.53
C ASP A 1200 4.14 -49.96 -3.73
N ALA A 1201 4.52 -48.89 -4.43
CA ALA A 1201 4.86 -47.62 -3.81
C ALA A 1201 3.67 -47.00 -3.05
N PHE A 1202 2.46 -47.14 -3.58
CA PHE A 1202 1.23 -46.64 -2.96
C PHE A 1202 0.87 -47.41 -1.69
N LYS A 1203 0.95 -48.75 -1.71
CA LYS A 1203 0.80 -49.61 -0.53
C LYS A 1203 1.77 -49.18 0.56
N LYS A 1204 3.06 -49.06 0.24
CA LYS A 1204 4.08 -48.61 1.21
C LYS A 1204 3.73 -47.28 1.89
N LYS A 1205 3.24 -46.28 1.14
CA LYS A 1205 2.79 -45.01 1.73
C LYS A 1205 1.61 -45.19 2.69
N ILE A 1206 0.67 -46.08 2.38
CA ILE A 1206 -0.46 -46.41 3.26
C ILE A 1206 0.01 -47.16 4.52
N ASP A 1207 0.96 -48.09 4.39
CA ASP A 1207 1.59 -48.79 5.52
C ASP A 1207 2.21 -47.82 6.50
N GLU A 1208 2.97 -46.86 5.97
CA GLU A 1208 3.59 -45.81 6.75
C GLU A 1208 2.54 -44.97 7.49
N LEU A 1209 1.45 -44.56 6.83
CA LEU A 1209 0.36 -43.82 7.48
C LEU A 1209 -0.31 -44.63 8.60
N LEU A 1210 -0.56 -45.91 8.37
CA LEU A 1210 -1.13 -46.81 9.39
C LEU A 1210 -0.17 -46.97 10.57
N ALA A 1211 1.13 -47.13 10.32
CA ALA A 1211 2.17 -47.22 11.35
C ALA A 1211 2.34 -45.91 12.13
N GLU A 1212 2.19 -44.77 11.47
CA GLU A 1212 2.20 -43.42 12.08
C GLU A 1212 0.95 -43.13 12.93
N GLY A 1213 -0.03 -44.05 12.98
CA GLY A 1213 -1.24 -43.88 13.78
C GLY A 1213 -2.30 -43.00 13.13
N TYR A 1214 -2.23 -42.77 11.81
CA TYR A 1214 -3.21 -41.94 11.10
C TYR A 1214 -4.64 -42.46 11.31
N ASN A 1215 -5.50 -41.59 11.84
CA ASN A 1215 -6.93 -41.81 12.02
C ASN A 1215 -7.64 -40.44 11.95
N PRO A 1216 -8.18 -40.05 10.78
CA PRO A 1216 -8.82 -38.75 10.62
C PRO A 1216 -10.14 -38.68 11.40
N ILE A 1217 -10.43 -37.50 11.97
CA ILE A 1217 -11.66 -37.20 12.72
C ILE A 1217 -12.29 -35.98 12.05
N LEU A 1218 -13.52 -36.08 11.54
CA LEU A 1218 -14.12 -35.03 10.71
C LEU A 1218 -14.04 -33.62 11.37
N ASP A 1219 -14.46 -33.51 12.63
CA ASP A 1219 -14.57 -32.22 13.33
C ASP A 1219 -13.22 -31.56 13.68
N ASP A 1220 -12.12 -32.32 13.65
CA ASP A 1220 -10.74 -31.80 13.75
C ASP A 1220 -10.38 -30.87 12.57
N GLY A 1221 -11.20 -30.89 11.52
CA GLY A 1221 -11.10 -30.06 10.33
C GLY A 1221 -10.43 -30.78 9.18
N VAL A 1222 -11.00 -30.62 7.99
CA VAL A 1222 -10.61 -31.41 6.82
C VAL A 1222 -9.17 -31.10 6.40
N GLY A 1223 -8.72 -29.85 6.57
CA GLY A 1223 -7.32 -29.46 6.37
C GLY A 1223 -6.32 -30.24 7.23
N LYS A 1224 -6.66 -30.56 8.49
CA LYS A 1224 -5.81 -31.38 9.38
C LYS A 1224 -5.85 -32.85 8.96
N ASN A 1225 -7.03 -33.37 8.64
CA ASN A 1225 -7.23 -34.75 8.21
C ASN A 1225 -6.51 -35.09 6.91
N ILE A 1226 -6.40 -34.13 5.97
CA ILE A 1226 -5.80 -34.37 4.67
C ILE A 1226 -4.30 -34.10 4.60
N ALA A 1227 -3.76 -33.27 5.51
CA ALA A 1227 -2.34 -32.89 5.50
C ALA A 1227 -1.37 -34.09 5.46
N PRO A 1228 -1.58 -35.21 6.20
CA PRO A 1228 -0.75 -36.40 6.08
C PRO A 1228 -0.81 -37.04 4.68
N LEU A 1229 -1.98 -37.09 4.04
CA LEU A 1229 -2.14 -37.66 2.71
C LEU A 1229 -1.43 -36.82 1.65
N GLN A 1230 -1.55 -35.49 1.72
CA GLN A 1230 -0.83 -34.60 0.80
C GLN A 1230 0.69 -34.69 1.00
N LYS A 1231 1.18 -34.74 2.25
CA LYS A 1231 2.61 -34.91 2.57
C LYS A 1231 3.20 -36.17 1.91
N LYS A 1232 2.43 -37.27 1.88
CA LYS A 1232 2.81 -38.55 1.26
C LYS A 1232 2.59 -38.59 -0.26
N LYS A 1233 2.08 -37.50 -0.87
CA LYS A 1233 1.74 -37.42 -2.30
C LYS A 1233 0.79 -38.54 -2.73
N ILE A 1234 -0.33 -38.64 -2.01
CA ILE A 1234 -1.43 -39.58 -2.28
C ILE A 1234 -2.60 -38.87 -2.98
N LEU A 1235 -2.70 -37.55 -2.88
CA LEU A 1235 -3.76 -36.76 -3.51
C LEU A 1235 -3.41 -36.44 -4.97
N ALA A 1236 -4.43 -36.43 -5.83
CA ALA A 1236 -4.26 -36.04 -7.23
C ALA A 1236 -4.06 -34.52 -7.44
N TYR A 1237 -4.47 -33.71 -6.47
CA TYR A 1237 -4.36 -32.24 -6.51
C TYR A 1237 -4.03 -31.69 -5.11
N ASP A 1238 -3.11 -30.73 -5.05
CA ASP A 1238 -2.71 -30.09 -3.80
C ASP A 1238 -3.78 -29.07 -3.35
N VAL A 1239 -4.32 -29.29 -2.15
CA VAL A 1239 -5.35 -28.44 -1.53
C VAL A 1239 -4.78 -27.50 -0.46
N LEU A 1240 -3.59 -27.82 0.07
CA LEU A 1240 -2.84 -27.02 1.03
C LEU A 1240 -1.59 -26.44 0.35
N ASN A 1241 -1.38 -25.12 0.46
CA ASN A 1241 -0.08 -24.54 0.11
C ASN A 1241 1.02 -24.94 1.13
N ALA A 1242 2.29 -24.69 0.82
CA ALA A 1242 3.41 -25.11 1.68
C ALA A 1242 3.32 -24.60 3.13
N GLY A 1243 2.84 -23.36 3.33
CA GLY A 1243 2.64 -22.79 4.66
C GLY A 1243 1.48 -23.46 5.41
N GLN A 1244 0.36 -23.69 4.72
CA GLN A 1244 -0.79 -24.41 5.27
C GLN A 1244 -0.44 -25.85 5.63
N LEU A 1245 0.26 -26.58 4.76
CA LEU A 1245 0.68 -27.97 4.99
C LEU A 1245 1.54 -28.07 6.25
N LYS A 1246 2.56 -27.20 6.39
CA LYS A 1246 3.37 -27.13 7.60
C LYS A 1246 2.53 -26.83 8.84
N LYS A 1247 1.57 -25.91 8.74
CA LYS A 1247 0.70 -25.54 9.86
C LYS A 1247 -0.21 -26.68 10.30
N TYR A 1248 -0.87 -27.37 9.38
CA TYR A 1248 -1.81 -28.45 9.69
C TYR A 1248 -1.12 -29.74 10.14
N LEU A 1249 0.08 -30.05 9.65
CA LEU A 1249 0.88 -31.17 10.14
C LEU A 1249 1.33 -31.01 11.61
N ASN A 1250 1.44 -29.77 12.08
CA ASN A 1250 1.87 -29.44 13.45
C ASN A 1250 0.69 -28.94 14.31
N ALA A 1251 -0.55 -29.13 13.86
CA ALA A 1251 -1.74 -28.72 14.60
C ALA A 1251 -1.93 -29.60 15.84
N ASP A 1252 -2.04 -28.97 17.01
CA ASP A 1252 -2.18 -29.63 18.32
C ASP A 1252 -3.62 -29.61 18.87
N TRP A 1253 -4.55 -29.01 18.13
CA TRP A 1253 -5.95 -28.84 18.51
C TRP A 1253 -6.85 -29.94 17.97
#